data_AF-A0A8T0SU32-F1
#
_entry.id   AF-A0A8T0SU32-F1
#
_cell.length_a   1.000
_cell.length_b   1.000
_cell.length_c   1.000
_cell.angle_alpha   90.00
_cell.angle_beta   90.00
_cell.angle_gamma   90.00
#
_symmetry.space_group_name_H-M   'P 1'
#
loop_
_entity.id
_entity.type
_entity.pdbx_description
1 polymer ?
#
loop_
_entity_poly.entity_id
_entity_poly.type
_entity_poly.pdbx_seq_one_letter_code
_entity_poly.pdbx_strand_id
1 'polypeptide(L)'
;MMAFVVYIGCNTTLAAAAAALCAYIAPAAAGSGIPEVKAYLNGIDAHSILAPSTLLVKIFGSVLGVSAGFVLGKEGPMVHTGACVASFLGQGGSRKYGLTWNWIRYFKNDLDRRDLITCGAAAGVAAAFRAPVGGVLFALEEVTSWWRSVLLWRTFSTTAVVVMVLRGLISYCRGGHCGLFGKGGLIMFDLSSRQAAYTAKDLAAVMLLGILGGLLGALFNFFVDRILRVYSLLNEKGARSKIILTATISVITSCCTFGLPWLTSCTPCPPELAGKCPTIGRSGNFKNFQCPAGHYNALASLFFNTNDDAIRNLFSAGTDREFGAATLLTFFVTVYALGVLTYGVAVPSGLFIPVILAGASFGRLTGALLGSISGLDTGLFALLDAASFLGGTMRMTVSVCVILLELTNDLHLLPLIMLVLLIAKTVADCFNRGVYEQMVRMKGLPYLEVHAEPCMRSLVAGDVVSGPLITLSSVERVGTVVETLRQTGHNGFPVIEEPPLAAAPELCGLVLRSHLLVLLQGRTFTRGRAKAGAAEVFRKLAPFDFAKAGSGKGLKVEDLDLSEEEMDMFVDLHPITNRSPYTVVENMSLAKAAVLFRGLALRHMCVVSMTQRRPPVVGILTRHDFMPQYIRGLYPNTIPR
;
A
#
# COMPACT_ATOMS: atom_id res chain seq x y z
N MET A 1 20.38 25.22 -26.57
CA MET A 1 21.37 24.52 -25.73
C MET A 1 21.32 24.97 -24.27
N MET A 2 21.46 26.27 -23.93
CA MET A 2 21.37 26.76 -22.53
C MET A 2 20.10 26.32 -21.79
N ALA A 3 18.92 26.42 -22.43
CA ALA A 3 17.66 25.99 -21.81
C ALA A 3 17.65 24.49 -21.43
N PHE A 4 18.29 23.63 -22.24
CA PHE A 4 18.40 22.20 -21.97
C PHE A 4 19.32 21.93 -20.78
N VAL A 5 20.47 22.63 -20.71
CA VAL A 5 21.43 22.51 -19.59
C VAL A 5 20.79 22.95 -18.26
N VAL A 6 20.00 24.03 -18.29
CA VAL A 6 19.24 24.47 -17.10
C VAL A 6 18.17 23.44 -16.72
N TYR A 7 17.40 22.94 -17.69
CA TYR A 7 16.36 21.93 -17.45
C TYR A 7 16.92 20.66 -16.82
N ILE A 8 17.97 20.08 -17.40
CA ILE A 8 18.58 18.85 -16.89
C ILE A 8 19.27 19.07 -15.55
N GLY A 9 19.93 20.22 -15.35
CA GLY A 9 20.55 20.57 -14.07
C GLY A 9 19.52 20.67 -12.94
N CYS A 10 18.42 21.39 -13.16
CA CYS A 10 17.32 21.50 -12.21
C CYS A 10 16.68 20.15 -11.88
N ASN A 11 16.38 19.33 -12.89
CA ASN A 11 15.78 18.01 -12.66
C ASN A 11 16.72 17.08 -11.88
N THR A 12 18.00 17.03 -12.27
CA THR A 12 18.98 16.13 -11.65
C THR A 12 19.28 16.53 -10.20
N THR A 13 19.35 17.84 -9.92
CA THR A 13 19.55 18.34 -8.55
C THR A 13 18.38 18.02 -7.64
N LEU A 14 17.15 18.23 -8.09
CA LEU A 14 15.93 17.86 -7.35
C LEU A 14 15.83 16.34 -7.14
N ALA A 15 16.14 15.55 -8.17
CA ALA A 15 16.15 14.09 -8.11
C ALA A 15 17.20 13.56 -7.13
N ALA A 16 18.41 14.12 -7.15
CA ALA A 16 19.49 13.76 -6.22
C ALA A 16 19.15 14.15 -4.78
N ALA A 17 18.52 15.30 -4.56
CA ALA A 17 18.04 15.72 -3.24
C ALA A 17 16.97 14.76 -2.70
N ALA A 18 15.97 14.40 -3.51
CA ALA A 18 14.95 13.42 -3.14
C ALA A 18 15.58 12.06 -2.80
N ALA A 19 16.53 11.61 -3.62
CA ALA A 19 17.28 10.38 -3.39
C ALA A 19 18.11 10.41 -2.11
N ALA A 20 18.74 11.53 -1.79
CA ALA A 20 19.52 11.70 -0.57
C ALA A 20 18.65 11.62 0.69
N LEU A 21 17.46 12.23 0.67
CA LEU A 21 16.50 12.13 1.79
C LEU A 21 16.09 10.67 2.04
N CYS A 22 15.77 9.91 0.99
CA CYS A 22 15.46 8.49 1.13
C CYS A 22 16.68 7.65 1.53
N ALA A 23 17.85 7.88 0.93
CA ALA A 23 19.01 7.04 1.14
C ALA A 23 19.64 7.22 2.55
N TYR A 24 19.66 8.45 3.08
CA TYR A 24 20.33 8.75 4.36
C TYR A 24 19.37 8.91 5.55
N ILE A 25 18.14 9.40 5.36
CA ILE A 25 17.23 9.71 6.48
C ILE A 25 16.21 8.59 6.69
N ALA A 26 15.47 8.21 5.64
CA ALA A 26 14.43 7.19 5.74
C ALA A 26 14.37 6.29 4.49
N PRO A 27 15.14 5.19 4.45
CA PRO A 27 15.12 4.24 3.33
C PRO A 27 13.73 3.62 3.09
N ALA A 28 12.94 3.46 4.15
CA ALA A 28 11.57 2.96 4.08
C ALA A 28 10.60 3.91 3.34
N ALA A 29 11.00 5.16 3.05
CA ALA A 29 10.18 6.09 2.30
C ALA A 29 10.27 5.89 0.78
N ALA A 30 11.25 5.14 0.26
CA ALA A 30 11.40 4.92 -1.17
C ALA A 30 10.22 4.14 -1.78
N GLY A 31 9.86 4.46 -3.02
CA GLY A 31 8.73 3.83 -3.73
C GLY A 31 7.36 4.28 -3.24
N SER A 32 6.31 3.51 -3.52
CA SER A 32 4.92 3.94 -3.29
C SER A 32 4.50 3.92 -1.83
N GLY A 33 4.96 2.96 -1.03
CA GLY A 33 4.49 2.73 0.34
C GLY A 33 3.20 1.89 0.46
N ILE A 34 2.46 1.67 -0.63
CA ILE A 34 1.27 0.78 -0.64
C ILE A 34 1.62 -0.65 -0.21
N PRO A 35 2.68 -1.30 -0.74
CA PRO A 35 3.08 -2.64 -0.29
C PRO A 35 3.32 -2.73 1.22
N GLU A 36 3.93 -1.69 1.80
CA GLU A 36 4.23 -1.63 3.22
C GLU A 36 2.98 -1.45 4.09
N VAL A 37 2.05 -0.59 3.67
CA VAL A 37 0.76 -0.44 4.37
C VAL A 37 -0.05 -1.73 4.25
N LYS A 38 -0.07 -2.36 3.07
CA LYS A 38 -0.71 -3.67 2.83
C LYS A 38 -0.12 -4.77 3.72
N ALA A 39 1.21 -4.82 3.84
CA ALA A 39 1.90 -5.74 4.75
C ALA A 39 1.57 -5.45 6.22
N TYR A 40 1.56 -4.17 6.62
CA TYR A 40 1.20 -3.77 7.98
C TYR A 40 -0.24 -4.17 8.33
N LEU A 41 -1.20 -3.94 7.43
CA LEU A 41 -2.59 -4.36 7.64
C LEU A 41 -2.77 -5.88 7.57
N ASN A 42 -1.92 -6.62 6.87
CA ASN A 42 -1.81 -8.08 6.98
C ASN A 42 -1.22 -8.54 8.34
N GLY A 43 -0.65 -7.60 9.10
CA GLY A 43 -0.17 -7.75 10.47
C GLY A 43 1.35 -7.88 10.59
N ILE A 44 2.10 -7.40 9.60
CA ILE A 44 3.56 -7.39 9.56
C ILE A 44 4.05 -6.02 10.03
N ASP A 45 4.60 -5.95 11.24
CA ASP A 45 5.13 -4.70 11.81
C ASP A 45 6.64 -4.61 11.52
N ALA A 46 7.01 -4.17 10.31
CA ALA A 46 8.41 -4.00 9.95
C ALA A 46 8.97 -2.63 10.38
N HIS A 47 10.26 -2.59 10.65
CA HIS A 47 10.92 -1.42 11.23
C HIS A 47 10.76 -0.18 10.34
N SER A 48 10.37 0.94 10.96
CA SER A 48 10.25 2.27 10.33
C SER A 48 9.20 2.42 9.21
N ILE A 49 8.33 1.44 8.96
CA ILE A 49 7.26 1.59 7.93
C ILE A 49 6.38 2.81 8.20
N LEU A 50 5.96 3.02 9.45
CA LEU A 50 5.05 4.10 9.86
C LEU A 50 5.75 5.14 10.76
N ALA A 51 7.07 5.27 10.66
CA ALA A 51 7.82 6.20 11.49
C ALA A 51 7.56 7.67 11.08
N PRO A 52 7.62 8.64 12.02
CA PRO A 52 7.50 10.06 11.70
C PRO A 52 8.57 10.56 10.72
N SER A 53 9.79 10.01 10.77
CA SER A 53 10.84 10.33 9.79
C SER A 53 10.44 9.88 8.38
N THR A 54 9.85 8.70 8.24
CA THR A 54 9.32 8.18 6.97
C THR A 54 8.22 9.09 6.44
N LEU A 55 7.30 9.57 7.30
CA LEU A 55 6.27 10.53 6.92
C LEU A 55 6.86 11.81 6.30
N LEU A 56 7.82 12.45 6.98
CA LEU A 56 8.42 13.70 6.51
C LEU A 56 9.17 13.49 5.19
N VAL A 57 9.99 12.44 5.10
CA VAL A 57 10.71 12.11 3.86
C VAL A 57 9.76 11.76 2.73
N LYS A 58 8.62 11.12 3.01
CA LYS A 58 7.61 10.82 1.98
C LYS A 58 7.01 12.10 1.39
N ILE A 59 6.65 13.06 2.23
CA ILE A 59 6.05 14.34 1.81
C ILE A 59 7.07 15.12 0.97
N PHE A 60 8.24 15.45 1.54
CA PHE A 60 9.23 16.27 0.84
C PHE A 60 9.86 15.54 -0.35
N GLY A 61 10.15 14.25 -0.22
CA GLY A 61 10.68 13.43 -1.30
C GLY A 61 9.70 13.28 -2.46
N SER A 62 8.40 13.18 -2.20
CA SER A 62 7.38 13.15 -3.26
C SER A 62 7.27 14.51 -3.97
N VAL A 63 7.36 15.63 -3.24
CA VAL A 63 7.37 16.98 -3.85
C VAL A 63 8.57 17.11 -4.77
N LEU A 64 9.78 16.83 -4.27
CA LEU A 64 11.02 16.90 -5.06
C LEU A 64 11.02 15.92 -6.24
N GLY A 65 10.52 14.70 -6.05
CA GLY A 65 10.43 13.68 -7.09
C GLY A 65 9.50 14.06 -8.24
N VAL A 66 8.32 14.61 -7.93
CA VAL A 66 7.39 15.12 -8.96
C VAL A 66 7.98 16.36 -9.64
N SER A 67 8.59 17.27 -8.87
CA SER A 67 9.23 18.48 -9.43
C SER A 67 10.46 18.18 -10.29
N ALA A 68 11.12 17.04 -10.10
CA ALA A 68 12.26 16.60 -10.91
C ALA A 68 11.86 16.12 -12.33
N GLY A 69 10.57 16.16 -12.68
CA GLY A 69 10.09 15.79 -14.02
C GLY A 69 10.06 14.29 -14.29
N PHE A 70 10.16 13.46 -13.25
CA PHE A 70 10.03 12.01 -13.38
C PHE A 70 8.61 11.61 -13.83
N VAL A 71 8.54 10.53 -14.60
CA VAL A 71 7.28 9.88 -14.96
C VAL A 71 6.82 9.04 -13.76
N LEU A 72 6.32 9.72 -12.72
CA LEU A 72 5.81 9.13 -11.48
C LEU A 72 4.57 9.87 -10.98
N GLY A 73 3.79 9.20 -10.11
CA GLY A 73 2.62 9.79 -9.45
C GLY A 73 2.82 10.04 -7.96
N LYS A 74 2.21 11.10 -7.44
CA LYS A 74 2.09 11.37 -5.99
C LYS A 74 1.04 10.50 -5.29
N GLU A 75 0.14 9.88 -6.06
CA GLU A 75 -1.04 9.15 -5.58
C GLU A 75 -0.70 8.04 -4.58
N GLY A 76 0.27 7.19 -4.92
CA GLY A 76 0.73 6.11 -4.05
C GLY A 76 1.35 6.59 -2.73
N PRO A 77 2.35 7.49 -2.78
CA PRO A 77 2.91 8.14 -1.58
C PRO A 77 1.87 8.80 -0.67
N MET A 78 0.78 9.37 -1.21
CA MET A 78 -0.30 9.95 -0.39
C MET A 78 -1.06 8.90 0.43
N VAL A 79 -1.27 7.68 -0.09
CA VAL A 79 -1.86 6.57 0.69
C VAL A 79 -1.01 6.26 1.92
N HIS A 80 0.30 6.14 1.73
CA HIS A 80 1.25 5.88 2.81
C HIS A 80 1.35 7.05 3.79
N THR A 81 1.31 8.29 3.27
CA THR A 81 1.31 9.50 4.09
C THR A 81 0.08 9.55 5.00
N GLY A 82 -1.11 9.26 4.46
CA GLY A 82 -2.35 9.17 5.25
C GLY A 82 -2.30 8.07 6.32
N ALA A 83 -1.77 6.89 5.98
CA ALA A 83 -1.53 5.80 6.93
C ALA A 83 -0.55 6.20 8.06
N CYS A 84 0.54 6.89 7.73
CA CYS A 84 1.52 7.40 8.70
C CYS A 84 0.91 8.46 9.62
N VAL A 85 0.14 9.41 9.09
CA VAL A 85 -0.57 10.44 9.87
C VAL A 85 -1.55 9.77 10.83
N ALA A 86 -2.36 8.82 10.36
CA ALA A 86 -3.29 8.09 11.21
C ALA A 86 -2.58 7.28 12.30
N SER A 87 -1.46 6.61 11.98
CA SER A 87 -0.66 5.91 12.98
C SER A 87 -0.03 6.86 14.01
N PHE A 88 0.42 8.04 13.59
CA PHE A 88 1.04 9.02 14.48
C PHE A 88 0.02 9.67 15.42
N LEU A 89 -1.09 10.16 14.86
CA LEU A 89 -2.16 10.81 15.63
C LEU A 89 -2.90 9.81 16.52
N GLY A 90 -3.18 8.60 16.01
CA GLY A 90 -3.89 7.56 16.76
C GLY A 90 -3.16 7.08 18.01
N GLN A 91 -1.83 7.23 18.07
CA GLN A 91 -1.03 6.88 19.25
C GLN A 91 -0.95 8.01 20.30
N GLY A 92 -1.55 9.17 20.00
CA GLY A 92 -1.36 10.39 20.78
C GLY A 92 0.03 11.00 20.58
N GLY A 93 0.65 10.81 19.41
CA GLY A 93 1.95 11.39 19.04
C GLY A 93 3.15 10.47 19.25
N SER A 94 4.37 11.01 19.14
CA SER A 94 5.62 10.24 19.24
C SER A 94 6.31 10.45 20.57
N ARG A 95 6.41 9.37 21.35
CA ARG A 95 7.24 9.31 22.57
C ARG A 95 8.70 9.64 22.31
N LYS A 96 9.24 9.30 21.12
CA LYS A 96 10.64 9.57 20.75
C LYS A 96 10.95 11.08 20.71
N TYR A 97 9.98 11.89 20.34
CA TYR A 97 10.12 13.34 20.19
C TYR A 97 9.44 14.13 21.31
N GLY A 98 9.00 13.47 22.40
CA GLY A 98 8.32 14.11 23.53
C GLY A 98 6.92 14.67 23.22
N LEU A 99 6.42 14.50 22.00
CA LEU A 99 5.09 14.93 21.58
C LEU A 99 4.07 13.84 21.97
N THR A 100 3.62 13.83 23.21
CA THR A 100 2.52 12.94 23.65
C THR A 100 1.32 13.73 24.16
N TRP A 101 0.15 13.50 23.56
CA TRP A 101 -1.11 14.09 24.00
C TRP A 101 -1.87 13.14 24.92
N ASN A 102 -2.36 13.66 26.03
CA ASN A 102 -3.02 12.86 27.05
C ASN A 102 -4.47 12.49 26.70
N TRP A 103 -5.14 13.24 25.80
CA TRP A 103 -6.54 12.96 25.45
C TRP A 103 -6.70 11.74 24.52
N ILE A 104 -5.71 11.38 23.68
CA ILE A 104 -5.82 10.27 22.68
C ILE A 104 -5.27 8.95 23.23
N ARG A 105 -5.38 8.72 24.55
CA ARG A 105 -4.76 7.54 25.16
C ARG A 105 -5.52 6.23 24.88
N TYR A 106 -6.79 6.30 24.47
CA TYR A 106 -7.64 5.11 24.33
C TYR A 106 -7.26 4.19 23.15
N PHE A 107 -6.77 4.72 22.04
CA PHE A 107 -6.58 3.95 20.79
C PHE A 107 -5.22 3.23 20.66
N LYS A 108 -4.64 2.78 21.79
CA LYS A 108 -3.32 2.13 21.84
C LYS A 108 -3.36 0.60 21.71
N ASN A 109 -4.46 0.06 21.18
CA ASN A 109 -4.58 -1.34 20.81
C ASN A 109 -4.22 -1.55 19.33
N ASP A 110 -3.67 -2.71 18.97
CA ASP A 110 -3.34 -3.06 17.59
C ASP A 110 -4.59 -3.08 16.69
N LEU A 111 -5.75 -3.41 17.24
CA LEU A 111 -7.03 -3.39 16.51
C LEU A 111 -7.41 -1.97 16.09
N ASP A 112 -7.55 -1.04 17.05
CA ASP A 112 -7.92 0.35 16.73
C ASP A 112 -6.86 1.03 15.86
N ARG A 113 -5.58 0.70 16.07
CA ARG A 113 -4.50 1.21 15.24
C ARG A 113 -4.64 0.76 13.78
N ARG A 114 -4.99 -0.50 13.52
CA ARG A 114 -5.24 -1.01 12.15
C ARG A 114 -6.46 -0.35 11.52
N ASP A 115 -7.55 -0.16 12.28
CA ASP A 115 -8.74 0.53 11.80
C ASP A 115 -8.41 2.00 11.43
N LEU A 116 -7.69 2.73 12.30
CA LEU A 116 -7.28 4.11 12.03
C LEU A 116 -6.34 4.21 10.83
N ILE A 117 -5.36 3.32 10.71
CA ILE A 117 -4.44 3.29 9.56
C ILE A 117 -5.21 3.01 8.27
N THR A 118 -6.23 2.15 8.31
CA THR A 118 -7.12 1.91 7.17
C THR A 118 -7.86 3.19 6.77
N CYS A 119 -8.44 3.91 7.74
CA CYS A 119 -9.06 5.20 7.49
C CYS A 119 -8.07 6.22 6.91
N GLY A 120 -6.83 6.26 7.42
CA GLY A 120 -5.76 7.11 6.92
C GLY A 120 -5.36 6.78 5.49
N ALA A 121 -5.24 5.49 5.15
CA ALA A 121 -4.98 5.04 3.78
C ALA A 121 -6.11 5.45 2.83
N ALA A 122 -7.37 5.21 3.22
CA ALA A 122 -8.55 5.63 2.46
C ALA A 122 -8.60 7.16 2.25
N ALA A 123 -8.30 7.93 3.31
CA ALA A 123 -8.22 9.39 3.26
C ALA A 123 -7.13 9.87 2.29
N GLY A 124 -5.98 9.19 2.27
CA GLY A 124 -4.89 9.45 1.33
C GLY A 124 -5.36 9.27 -0.12
N VAL A 125 -6.04 8.16 -0.44
CA VAL A 125 -6.59 7.90 -1.78
C VAL A 125 -7.66 8.92 -2.16
N ALA A 126 -8.57 9.24 -1.24
CA ALA A 126 -9.63 10.22 -1.48
C ALA A 126 -9.07 11.63 -1.74
N ALA A 127 -8.02 12.04 -1.04
CA ALA A 127 -7.32 13.29 -1.29
C ALA A 127 -6.55 13.28 -2.62
N ALA A 128 -5.99 12.13 -2.96
CA ALA A 128 -5.17 11.89 -4.13
C ALA A 128 -6.01 12.00 -5.42
N PHE A 129 -7.04 11.16 -5.54
CA PHE A 129 -7.91 11.06 -6.71
C PHE A 129 -9.17 11.92 -6.63
N ARG A 130 -9.37 12.69 -5.56
CA ARG A 130 -10.61 13.47 -5.34
C ARG A 130 -11.88 12.59 -5.31
N ALA A 131 -11.71 11.31 -4.95
CA ALA A 131 -12.66 10.22 -5.11
C ALA A 131 -12.96 9.56 -3.75
N PRO A 132 -14.01 9.99 -3.00
CA PRO A 132 -14.26 9.52 -1.65
C PRO A 132 -14.71 8.06 -1.59
N VAL A 133 -15.67 7.64 -2.44
CA VAL A 133 -16.14 6.24 -2.45
C VAL A 133 -15.07 5.35 -3.04
N GLY A 134 -14.38 5.83 -4.08
CA GLY A 134 -13.22 5.16 -4.65
C GLY A 134 -12.13 4.90 -3.61
N GLY A 135 -11.87 5.85 -2.70
CA GLY A 135 -10.90 5.71 -1.60
C GLY A 135 -11.29 4.65 -0.57
N VAL A 136 -12.57 4.55 -0.21
CA VAL A 136 -13.08 3.51 0.70
C VAL A 136 -12.93 2.13 0.08
N LEU A 137 -13.36 1.99 -1.19
CA LEU A 137 -13.28 0.72 -1.92
C LEU A 137 -11.83 0.31 -2.18
N PHE A 138 -10.92 1.26 -2.42
CA PHE A 138 -9.50 0.99 -2.53
C PHE A 138 -8.94 0.41 -1.23
N ALA A 139 -9.29 1.01 -0.08
CA ALA A 139 -8.85 0.50 1.22
C ALA A 139 -9.37 -0.91 1.47
N LEU A 140 -10.64 -1.17 1.15
CA LEU A 140 -11.27 -2.48 1.24
C LEU A 140 -10.59 -3.52 0.33
N GLU A 141 -10.41 -3.19 -0.95
CA GLU A 141 -9.95 -4.13 -1.97
C GLU A 141 -8.45 -4.42 -1.91
N GLU A 142 -7.62 -3.38 -1.74
CA GLU A 142 -6.17 -3.50 -1.96
C GLU A 142 -5.34 -3.42 -0.67
N VAL A 143 -5.80 -2.68 0.34
CA VAL A 143 -4.98 -2.40 1.53
C VAL A 143 -5.32 -3.37 2.67
N THR A 144 -6.61 -3.63 2.92
CA THR A 144 -7.04 -4.46 4.05
C THR A 144 -7.10 -5.95 3.73
N SER A 145 -6.67 -6.78 4.68
CA SER A 145 -6.87 -8.23 4.60
C SER A 145 -8.18 -8.70 5.22
N TRP A 146 -8.79 -7.88 6.09
CA TRP A 146 -10.01 -8.15 6.82
C TRP A 146 -10.84 -6.88 6.93
N TRP A 147 -12.17 -7.01 6.85
CA TRP A 147 -13.09 -5.88 6.86
C TRP A 147 -14.24 -6.11 7.84
N ARG A 148 -14.52 -5.10 8.67
CA ARG A 148 -15.66 -5.06 9.60
C ARG A 148 -16.69 -4.06 9.10
N SER A 149 -17.97 -4.33 9.26
CA SER A 149 -19.04 -3.42 8.84
C SER A 149 -18.95 -2.03 9.49
N VAL A 150 -18.48 -1.94 10.74
CA VAL A 150 -18.25 -0.65 11.43
C VAL A 150 -17.13 0.15 10.80
N LEU A 151 -16.12 -0.52 10.23
CA LEU A 151 -14.99 0.13 9.57
C LEU A 151 -15.47 0.88 8.31
N LEU A 152 -16.44 0.33 7.58
CA LEU A 152 -17.03 0.96 6.39
C LEU A 152 -17.55 2.37 6.68
N TRP A 153 -18.36 2.52 7.73
CA TRP A 153 -18.86 3.82 8.15
C TRP A 153 -17.72 4.77 8.53
N ARG A 154 -16.75 4.32 9.34
CA ARG A 154 -15.60 5.14 9.76
C ARG A 154 -14.76 5.63 8.58
N THR A 155 -14.47 4.74 7.63
CA THR A 155 -13.72 5.09 6.42
C THR A 155 -14.51 6.07 5.56
N PHE A 156 -15.82 5.84 5.38
CA PHE A 156 -16.68 6.70 4.57
C PHE A 156 -16.84 8.10 5.16
N SER A 157 -17.06 8.22 6.48
CA SER A 157 -17.10 9.52 7.15
C SER A 157 -15.77 10.27 7.00
N THR A 158 -14.65 9.56 7.11
CA THR A 158 -13.31 10.16 6.97
C THR A 158 -13.09 10.71 5.56
N THR A 159 -13.37 9.92 4.53
CA THR A 159 -13.20 10.34 3.13
C THR A 159 -14.17 11.45 2.73
N ALA A 160 -15.40 11.46 3.27
CA ALA A 160 -16.35 12.55 3.06
C ALA A 160 -15.81 13.89 3.61
N VAL A 161 -15.25 13.88 4.82
CA VAL A 161 -14.62 15.08 5.41
C VAL A 161 -13.44 15.56 4.55
N VAL A 162 -12.59 14.63 4.07
CA VAL A 162 -11.46 14.97 3.19
C VAL A 162 -11.93 15.73 1.95
N VAL A 163 -12.98 15.26 1.28
CA VAL A 163 -13.50 15.91 0.08
C VAL A 163 -14.13 17.26 0.38
N MET A 164 -14.83 17.41 1.51
CA MET A 164 -15.38 18.71 1.92
C MET A 164 -14.27 19.73 2.19
N VAL A 165 -13.21 19.35 2.90
CA VAL A 165 -12.05 20.20 3.15
C VAL A 165 -11.35 20.55 1.85
N LEU A 166 -11.12 19.57 0.98
CA LEU A 166 -10.49 19.79 -0.32
C LEU A 166 -11.31 20.76 -1.18
N ARG A 167 -12.64 20.59 -1.23
CA ARG A 167 -13.56 21.49 -1.94
C ARG A 167 -13.52 22.91 -1.38
N GLY A 168 -13.52 23.05 -0.05
CA GLY A 168 -13.40 24.34 0.63
C GLY A 168 -12.09 25.06 0.27
N LEU A 169 -10.97 24.33 0.32
CA LEU A 169 -9.65 24.87 -0.03
C LEU A 169 -9.54 25.24 -1.51
N ILE A 170 -10.05 24.41 -2.43
CA ILE A 170 -10.10 24.73 -3.87
C ILE A 170 -10.92 26.01 -4.10
N SER A 171 -12.08 26.13 -3.46
CA SER A 171 -12.95 27.31 -3.57
C SER A 171 -12.25 28.58 -3.06
N TYR A 172 -11.63 28.50 -1.88
CA TYR A 172 -10.85 29.59 -1.30
C TYR A 172 -9.72 30.03 -2.24
N CYS A 173 -9.00 29.07 -2.81
CA CYS A 173 -7.89 29.34 -3.71
C CYS A 173 -8.31 29.88 -5.08
N ARG A 174 -9.54 29.62 -5.54
CA ARG A 174 -10.09 30.26 -6.75
C ARG A 174 -10.35 31.75 -6.57
N GLY A 175 -10.47 32.25 -5.34
CA GLY A 175 -10.56 33.68 -5.03
C GLY A 175 -9.28 34.49 -5.32
N GLY A 176 -8.24 33.86 -5.90
CA GLY A 176 -6.97 34.53 -6.25
C GLY A 176 -5.90 34.49 -5.15
N HIS A 177 -6.24 34.04 -3.94
CA HIS A 177 -5.35 34.06 -2.78
C HIS A 177 -4.23 33.00 -2.79
N CYS A 178 -4.35 31.92 -3.57
CA CYS A 178 -3.38 30.82 -3.57
C CYS A 178 -2.64 30.61 -4.91
N GLY A 179 -2.70 31.58 -5.84
CA GLY A 179 -2.06 31.45 -7.15
C GLY A 179 -2.53 30.22 -7.94
N LEU A 180 -1.62 29.27 -8.19
CA LEU A 180 -1.89 28.07 -9.00
C LEU A 180 -2.50 26.89 -8.21
N PHE A 181 -2.47 26.90 -6.87
CA PHE A 181 -2.90 25.78 -6.03
C PHE A 181 -4.42 25.48 -6.09
N GLY A 182 -5.24 26.39 -6.63
CA GLY A 182 -6.69 26.23 -6.80
C GLY A 182 -7.18 25.96 -8.22
N LYS A 183 -6.26 25.83 -9.20
CA LYS A 183 -6.63 25.62 -10.61
C LYS A 183 -6.92 24.14 -10.88
N GLY A 184 -8.11 23.69 -10.46
CA GLY A 184 -8.64 22.34 -10.67
C GLY A 184 -10.05 22.19 -10.10
N GLY A 185 -10.86 21.29 -10.65
CA GLY A 185 -12.17 20.90 -10.11
C GLY A 185 -12.11 19.57 -9.36
N LEU A 186 -13.17 19.19 -8.64
CA LEU A 186 -13.28 17.81 -8.12
C LEU A 186 -13.40 16.82 -9.28
N ILE A 187 -14.20 17.19 -10.28
CA ILE A 187 -14.28 16.51 -11.58
C ILE A 187 -13.05 16.91 -12.39
N MET A 188 -12.29 15.92 -12.85
CA MET A 188 -11.13 16.17 -13.72
C MET A 188 -11.57 16.39 -15.18
N PHE A 189 -12.66 15.74 -15.61
CA PHE A 189 -13.17 15.82 -16.97
C PHE A 189 -14.65 15.44 -17.03
N ASP A 190 -15.38 16.05 -17.97
CA ASP A 190 -16.81 15.89 -18.15
C ASP A 190 -17.09 15.30 -19.53
N LEU A 191 -17.61 14.07 -19.57
CA LEU A 191 -17.99 13.36 -20.80
C LEU A 191 -19.50 13.41 -21.07
N SER A 192 -20.27 14.15 -20.26
CA SER A 192 -21.74 14.12 -20.23
C SER A 192 -22.44 14.63 -21.52
N SER A 193 -21.69 15.01 -22.56
CA SER A 193 -22.22 15.68 -23.76
C SER A 193 -22.64 14.75 -24.91
N ARG A 194 -22.47 13.41 -24.79
CA ARG A 194 -22.97 12.46 -25.80
C ARG A 194 -23.58 11.21 -25.16
N GLN A 195 -24.86 10.96 -25.45
CA GLN A 195 -25.57 9.73 -25.04
C GLN A 195 -24.77 8.49 -25.47
N ALA A 196 -24.31 7.68 -24.52
CA ALA A 196 -23.63 6.41 -24.77
C ALA A 196 -24.62 5.32 -25.20
N ALA A 197 -25.23 5.45 -26.37
CA ALA A 197 -25.87 4.33 -27.05
C ALA A 197 -24.78 3.49 -27.72
N TYR A 198 -24.31 2.44 -27.04
CA TYR A 198 -23.26 1.56 -27.56
C TYR A 198 -23.86 0.43 -28.42
N THR A 199 -23.22 0.18 -29.56
CA THR A 199 -23.57 -0.88 -30.51
C THR A 199 -22.77 -2.15 -30.21
N ALA A 200 -23.18 -3.31 -30.74
CA ALA A 200 -22.41 -4.56 -30.63
C ALA A 200 -20.96 -4.43 -31.15
N LYS A 201 -20.72 -3.57 -32.15
CA LYS A 201 -19.37 -3.27 -32.66
C LYS A 201 -18.52 -2.53 -31.63
N ASP A 202 -19.11 -1.61 -30.88
CA ASP A 202 -18.43 -0.90 -29.81
C ASP A 202 -18.04 -1.87 -28.69
N LEU A 203 -18.93 -2.81 -28.34
CA LEU A 203 -18.64 -3.85 -27.37
C LEU A 203 -17.47 -4.74 -27.79
N ALA A 204 -17.39 -5.11 -29.07
CA ALA A 204 -16.26 -5.85 -29.62
C ALA A 204 -14.93 -5.07 -29.52
N ALA A 205 -14.97 -3.76 -29.79
CA ALA A 205 -13.82 -2.89 -29.60
C ALA A 205 -13.40 -2.85 -28.12
N VAL A 206 -14.33 -2.69 -27.18
CA VAL A 206 -14.04 -2.70 -25.72
C VAL A 206 -13.43 -4.03 -25.27
N MET A 207 -13.89 -5.17 -25.78
CA MET A 207 -13.27 -6.47 -25.48
C MET A 207 -11.82 -6.54 -25.97
N LEU A 208 -11.55 -6.03 -27.18
CA LEU A 208 -10.19 -5.96 -27.72
C LEU A 208 -9.28 -5.08 -26.85
N LEU A 209 -9.76 -3.90 -26.41
CA LEU A 209 -9.06 -3.02 -25.47
C LEU A 209 -8.72 -3.72 -24.16
N GLY A 210 -9.66 -4.50 -23.62
CA GLY A 210 -9.46 -5.31 -22.42
C GLY A 210 -8.32 -6.33 -22.60
N ILE A 211 -8.32 -7.05 -23.71
CA ILE A 211 -7.28 -8.05 -24.00
C ILE A 211 -5.91 -7.38 -24.18
N LEU A 212 -5.83 -6.31 -24.98
CA LEU A 212 -4.59 -5.61 -25.25
C LEU A 212 -4.02 -4.94 -23.99
N GLY A 213 -4.84 -4.25 -23.20
CA GLY A 213 -4.39 -3.62 -21.96
C GLY A 213 -4.03 -4.63 -20.88
N GLY A 214 -4.69 -5.79 -20.83
CA GLY A 214 -4.29 -6.93 -19.99
C GLY A 214 -2.90 -7.46 -20.35
N LEU A 215 -2.65 -7.70 -21.64
CA LEU A 215 -1.35 -8.15 -22.15
C LEU A 215 -0.23 -7.13 -21.91
N LEU A 216 -0.47 -5.86 -22.24
CA LEU A 216 0.50 -4.77 -22.08
C LEU A 216 0.76 -4.45 -20.60
N GLY A 217 -0.25 -4.57 -19.74
CA GLY A 217 -0.10 -4.47 -18.28
C GLY A 217 0.69 -5.62 -17.67
N ALA A 218 0.45 -6.86 -18.11
CA ALA A 218 1.28 -8.00 -17.73
C ALA A 218 2.72 -7.82 -18.21
N LEU A 219 2.94 -7.37 -19.44
CA LEU A 219 4.28 -7.07 -19.95
C LEU A 219 4.97 -5.97 -19.13
N PHE A 220 4.22 -4.96 -18.68
CA PHE A 220 4.74 -3.89 -17.83
C PHE A 220 5.26 -4.45 -16.51
N ASN A 221 4.47 -5.31 -15.84
CA ASN A 221 4.87 -5.98 -14.61
C ASN A 221 6.10 -6.87 -14.80
N PHE A 222 6.19 -7.57 -15.93
CA PHE A 222 7.36 -8.39 -16.25
C PHE A 222 8.64 -7.54 -16.33
N PHE A 223 8.60 -6.42 -17.05
CA PHE A 223 9.76 -5.53 -17.13
C PHE A 223 10.08 -4.87 -15.80
N VAL A 224 9.06 -4.44 -15.04
CA VAL A 224 9.26 -3.86 -13.72
C VAL A 224 9.95 -4.85 -12.78
N ASP A 225 9.51 -6.11 -12.71
CA ASP A 225 10.18 -7.15 -11.89
C ASP A 225 11.66 -7.31 -12.28
N ARG A 226 11.97 -7.37 -13.58
CA ARG A 226 13.35 -7.50 -14.07
C ARG A 226 14.23 -6.30 -13.69
N ILE A 227 13.73 -5.08 -13.90
CA ILE A 227 14.47 -3.86 -13.56
C ILE A 227 14.67 -3.75 -12.05
N LEU A 228 13.66 -4.07 -11.25
CA LEU A 228 13.76 -4.03 -9.78
C LEU A 228 14.82 -5.01 -9.23
N ARG A 229 14.98 -6.20 -9.83
CA ARG A 229 16.08 -7.13 -9.48
C ARG A 229 17.45 -6.58 -9.83
N VAL A 230 17.59 -5.87 -10.95
CA VAL A 230 18.86 -5.20 -11.29
C VAL A 230 19.13 -4.07 -10.30
N TYR A 231 18.11 -3.28 -9.96
CA TYR A 231 18.24 -2.21 -8.98
C TYR A 231 18.55 -2.72 -7.58
N SER A 232 18.03 -3.88 -7.16
CA SER A 232 18.39 -4.45 -5.85
C SER A 232 19.89 -4.72 -5.76
N LEU A 233 20.49 -5.32 -6.80
CA LEU A 233 21.94 -5.56 -6.87
C LEU A 233 22.77 -4.26 -6.88
N LEU A 234 22.29 -3.23 -7.58
CA LEU A 234 22.96 -1.92 -7.57
C LEU A 234 22.82 -1.21 -6.23
N ASN A 235 21.69 -1.35 -5.57
CA ASN A 235 21.36 -0.70 -4.30
C ASN A 235 22.09 -1.31 -3.10
N GLU A 236 22.55 -2.57 -3.21
CA GLU A 236 23.43 -3.22 -2.22
C GLU A 236 24.79 -2.51 -2.07
N LYS A 237 25.27 -1.83 -3.12
CA LYS A 237 26.53 -1.06 -3.10
C LYS A 237 26.49 0.19 -2.21
N GLY A 238 25.37 0.48 -1.56
CA GLY A 238 25.22 1.54 -0.57
C GLY A 238 24.51 2.82 -1.07
N ALA A 239 24.42 3.82 -0.18
CA ALA A 239 23.64 5.04 -0.41
C ALA A 239 24.09 5.86 -1.63
N ARG A 240 25.41 5.92 -1.90
CA ARG A 240 25.95 6.65 -3.06
C ARG A 240 25.46 6.05 -4.39
N SER A 241 25.42 4.73 -4.49
CA SER A 241 24.91 4.01 -5.68
C SER A 241 23.45 4.37 -5.96
N LYS A 242 22.61 4.43 -4.92
CA LYS A 242 21.18 4.82 -5.03
C LYS A 242 20.99 6.22 -5.59
N ILE A 243 21.82 7.17 -5.17
CA ILE A 243 21.76 8.57 -5.62
C ILE A 243 22.24 8.68 -7.06
N ILE A 244 23.36 8.03 -7.42
CA ILE A 244 23.90 8.02 -8.78
C ILE A 244 22.90 7.39 -9.76
N LEU A 245 22.27 6.26 -9.38
CA LEU A 245 21.24 5.62 -10.19
C LEU A 245 20.05 6.55 -10.44
N THR A 246 19.52 7.18 -9.38
CA THR A 246 18.41 8.14 -9.50
C THR A 246 18.78 9.33 -10.39
N ALA A 247 19.98 9.89 -10.22
CA ALA A 247 20.47 11.00 -11.03
C ALA A 247 20.62 10.61 -12.52
N THR A 248 21.14 9.41 -12.78
CA THR A 248 21.29 8.87 -14.16
C THR A 248 19.93 8.73 -14.84
N ILE A 249 18.93 8.21 -14.12
CA ILE A 249 17.57 8.07 -14.66
C ILE A 249 16.94 9.45 -14.87
N SER A 250 17.19 10.43 -14.00
CA SER A 250 16.73 11.82 -14.20
C SER A 250 17.31 12.45 -15.46
N VAL A 251 18.59 12.21 -15.75
CA VAL A 251 19.25 12.63 -17.00
C VAL A 251 18.58 11.98 -18.20
N ILE A 252 18.37 10.65 -18.19
CA ILE A 252 17.69 9.93 -19.27
C ILE A 252 16.27 10.47 -19.49
N THR A 253 15.49 10.61 -18.43
CA THR A 253 14.14 11.18 -18.49
C THR A 253 14.17 12.57 -19.11
N SER A 254 15.07 13.45 -18.66
CA SER A 254 15.18 14.82 -19.17
C SER A 254 15.60 14.87 -20.65
N CYS A 255 16.49 13.98 -21.07
CA CYS A 255 16.89 13.84 -22.48
C CYS A 255 15.70 13.42 -23.34
N CYS A 256 14.89 12.45 -22.90
CA CYS A 256 13.71 12.00 -23.63
C CYS A 256 12.62 13.08 -23.68
N THR A 257 12.24 13.66 -22.53
CA THR A 257 11.14 14.63 -22.43
C THR A 257 11.45 15.94 -23.16
N PHE A 258 12.71 16.39 -23.14
CA PHE A 258 13.11 17.62 -23.84
C PHE A 258 13.52 17.36 -25.29
N GLY A 259 14.14 16.21 -25.60
CA GLY A 259 14.68 15.91 -26.92
C GLY A 259 13.62 15.46 -27.92
N LEU A 260 12.69 14.58 -27.54
CA LEU A 260 11.69 14.04 -28.47
C LEU A 260 10.77 15.11 -29.08
N PRO A 261 10.33 16.16 -28.36
CA PRO A 261 9.54 17.23 -28.97
C PRO A 261 10.23 17.97 -30.13
N TRP A 262 11.56 17.91 -30.27
CA TRP A 262 12.26 18.49 -31.42
C TRP A 262 12.01 17.70 -32.72
N LEU A 263 11.66 16.43 -32.62
CA LEU A 263 11.46 15.55 -33.78
C LEU A 263 10.04 15.66 -34.36
N THR A 264 9.12 16.32 -33.66
CA THR A 264 7.72 16.42 -34.06
C THR A 264 7.38 17.78 -34.66
N SER A 265 6.64 17.78 -35.77
CA SER A 265 6.16 18.99 -36.44
C SER A 265 5.18 19.80 -35.60
N CYS A 266 5.16 21.11 -35.84
CA CYS A 266 4.21 22.03 -35.20
C CYS A 266 2.82 21.91 -35.82
N THR A 267 1.80 21.98 -34.97
CA THR A 267 0.38 21.93 -35.34
C THR A 267 -0.27 23.31 -35.18
N PRO A 268 -1.12 23.75 -36.11
CA PRO A 268 -1.81 25.03 -36.00
C PRO A 268 -2.81 25.01 -34.84
N CYS A 269 -2.92 26.11 -34.09
CA CYS A 269 -3.91 26.23 -33.04
C CYS A 269 -5.34 26.21 -33.63
N PRO A 270 -6.31 25.54 -32.98
CA PRO A 270 -7.71 25.58 -33.40
C PRO A 270 -8.25 27.02 -33.44
N PRO A 271 -9.04 27.40 -34.46
CA PRO A 271 -9.53 28.77 -34.63
C PRO A 271 -10.42 29.23 -33.46
N GLU A 272 -11.13 28.31 -32.81
CA GLU A 272 -11.98 28.58 -31.65
C GLU A 272 -11.20 28.98 -30.38
N LEU A 273 -9.89 28.70 -30.34
CA LEU A 273 -9.00 29.00 -29.22
C LEU A 273 -8.01 30.15 -29.51
N ALA A 274 -8.28 30.99 -30.52
CA ALA A 274 -7.49 32.16 -30.85
C ALA A 274 -7.32 33.07 -29.61
N GLY A 275 -6.12 33.04 -28.99
CA GLY A 275 -5.79 33.78 -27.77
C GLY A 275 -5.52 32.92 -26.52
N LYS A 276 -5.97 31.66 -26.47
CA LYS A 276 -5.66 30.69 -25.41
C LYS A 276 -4.60 29.65 -25.82
N CYS A 277 -4.30 29.56 -27.11
CA CYS A 277 -3.27 28.69 -27.68
C CYS A 277 -2.24 29.55 -28.44
N PRO A 278 -0.92 29.35 -28.22
CA PRO A 278 -0.29 28.48 -27.23
C PRO A 278 -0.14 29.14 -25.85
N THR A 279 -0.20 28.35 -24.78
CA THR A 279 0.11 28.83 -23.42
C THR A 279 1.62 28.88 -23.20
N ILE A 280 2.16 30.10 -23.09
CA ILE A 280 3.58 30.34 -22.82
C ILE A 280 3.75 30.66 -21.32
N GLY A 281 4.61 29.90 -20.63
CA GLY A 281 5.00 30.18 -19.24
C GLY A 281 3.90 30.07 -18.18
N ARG A 282 2.72 29.52 -18.51
CA ARG A 282 1.57 29.33 -17.59
C ARG A 282 0.94 27.95 -17.77
N SER A 283 0.16 27.50 -16.78
CA SER A 283 -0.68 26.29 -16.87
C SER A 283 -1.67 26.41 -18.04
N GLY A 284 -1.76 25.39 -18.89
CA GLY A 284 -2.72 25.35 -20.00
C GLY A 284 -2.45 24.25 -21.02
N ASN A 285 -3.46 23.95 -21.84
CA ASN A 285 -3.53 22.71 -22.61
C ASN A 285 -2.44 22.59 -23.69
N PHE A 286 -2.09 23.70 -24.35
CA PHE A 286 -1.19 23.70 -25.51
C PHE A 286 0.09 24.48 -25.21
N LYS A 287 1.25 23.89 -25.50
CA LYS A 287 2.57 24.49 -25.29
C LYS A 287 3.22 24.86 -26.62
N ASN A 288 3.76 26.08 -26.69
CA ASN A 288 4.67 26.43 -27.77
C ASN A 288 6.07 25.93 -27.40
N PHE A 289 6.60 25.02 -28.20
CA PHE A 289 7.98 24.58 -28.12
C PHE A 289 8.61 24.75 -29.50
N GLN A 290 9.30 25.88 -29.69
CA GLN A 290 9.99 26.24 -30.94
C GLN A 290 9.10 26.24 -32.19
N CYS A 291 7.82 26.60 -32.00
CA CYS A 291 6.87 26.72 -33.09
C CYS A 291 6.64 28.19 -33.46
N PRO A 292 6.32 28.49 -34.72
CA PRO A 292 5.90 29.83 -35.13
C PRO A 292 4.67 30.29 -34.34
N ALA A 293 4.42 31.61 -34.34
CA ALA A 293 3.24 32.17 -33.67
C ALA A 293 1.95 31.51 -34.17
N GLY A 294 1.01 31.25 -33.25
CA GLY A 294 -0.25 30.56 -33.55
C GLY A 294 -0.14 29.05 -33.76
N HIS A 295 1.04 28.44 -33.52
CA HIS A 295 1.23 26.99 -33.54
C HIS A 295 1.66 26.47 -32.17
N TYR A 296 1.37 25.19 -31.93
CA TYR A 296 1.79 24.46 -30.74
C TYR A 296 2.52 23.17 -31.14
N ASN A 297 3.26 22.61 -30.19
CA ASN A 297 3.88 21.30 -30.35
C ASN A 297 3.09 20.29 -29.54
N ALA A 298 2.48 19.32 -30.22
CA ALA A 298 1.59 18.34 -29.59
C ALA A 298 2.32 17.48 -28.54
N LEU A 299 3.55 17.04 -28.82
CA LEU A 299 4.32 16.21 -27.89
C LEU A 299 4.81 17.02 -26.67
N ALA A 300 5.27 18.25 -26.89
CA ALA A 300 5.62 19.18 -25.82
C ALA A 300 4.42 19.50 -24.92
N SER A 301 3.22 19.56 -25.49
CA SER A 301 1.97 19.79 -24.75
C SER A 301 1.61 18.63 -23.83
N LEU A 302 2.09 17.42 -24.10
CA LEU A 302 1.92 16.26 -23.23
C LEU A 302 3.05 16.16 -22.18
N PHE A 303 4.31 16.40 -22.52
CA PHE A 303 5.44 16.29 -21.58
C PHE A 303 5.64 17.49 -20.66
N PHE A 304 5.41 18.72 -21.12
CA PHE A 304 5.65 19.95 -20.34
C PHE A 304 4.39 20.50 -19.65
N ASN A 305 3.33 19.71 -19.61
CA ASN A 305 2.17 19.96 -18.77
C ASN A 305 2.23 19.15 -17.49
N THR A 306 1.40 19.52 -16.52
CA THR A 306 1.20 18.68 -15.35
C THR A 306 0.60 17.35 -15.79
N ASN A 307 0.88 16.27 -15.05
CA ASN A 307 0.30 14.97 -15.37
C ASN A 307 -1.24 15.01 -15.35
N ASP A 308 -1.84 15.78 -14.45
CA ASP A 308 -3.29 15.99 -14.37
C ASP A 308 -3.82 16.66 -15.67
N ASP A 309 -3.15 17.71 -16.15
CA ASP A 309 -3.52 18.39 -17.41
C ASP A 309 -3.29 17.48 -18.63
N ALA A 310 -2.22 16.68 -18.64
CA ALA A 310 -1.95 15.73 -19.71
C ALA A 310 -3.01 14.63 -19.78
N ILE A 311 -3.43 14.07 -18.63
CA ILE A 311 -4.56 13.12 -18.56
C ILE A 311 -5.84 13.80 -19.07
N ARG A 312 -6.12 15.03 -18.64
CA ARG A 312 -7.29 15.78 -19.09
C ARG A 312 -7.29 16.03 -20.60
N ASN A 313 -6.13 16.36 -21.19
CA ASN A 313 -5.97 16.52 -22.63
C ASN A 313 -6.13 15.19 -23.39
N LEU A 314 -5.81 14.05 -22.77
CA LEU A 314 -6.00 12.75 -23.41
C LEU A 314 -7.47 12.26 -23.33
N PHE A 315 -8.20 12.65 -22.28
CA PHE A 315 -9.59 12.26 -22.08
C PHE A 315 -10.61 13.23 -22.70
N SER A 316 -10.17 14.37 -23.26
CA SER A 316 -11.07 15.38 -23.84
C SER A 316 -11.82 14.84 -25.06
N ALA A 317 -13.15 14.98 -25.04
CA ALA A 317 -14.00 14.56 -26.15
C ALA A 317 -13.95 15.52 -27.34
N GLY A 318 -14.19 15.01 -28.56
CA GLY A 318 -14.26 15.82 -29.78
C GLY A 318 -12.92 16.42 -30.23
N THR A 319 -11.81 15.91 -29.73
CA THR A 319 -10.45 16.41 -30.01
C THR A 319 -9.66 15.48 -30.95
N ASP A 320 -10.36 14.80 -31.87
CA ASP A 320 -9.80 13.73 -32.72
C ASP A 320 -8.63 14.17 -33.61
N ARG A 321 -8.53 15.49 -33.88
CA ARG A 321 -7.48 16.08 -34.72
C ARG A 321 -6.40 16.83 -33.93
N GLU A 322 -6.49 16.89 -32.60
CA GLU A 322 -5.52 17.62 -31.78
C GLU A 322 -4.19 16.86 -31.64
N PHE A 323 -4.24 15.53 -31.56
CA PHE A 323 -3.05 14.69 -31.39
C PHE A 323 -2.94 13.66 -32.51
N GLY A 324 -1.90 13.77 -33.33
CA GLY A 324 -1.63 12.79 -34.40
C GLY A 324 -1.18 11.43 -33.85
N ALA A 325 -1.45 10.36 -34.62
CA ALA A 325 -1.11 8.98 -34.25
C ALA A 325 0.39 8.77 -33.94
N ALA A 326 1.28 9.39 -34.73
CA ALA A 326 2.73 9.31 -34.49
C ALA A 326 3.14 9.95 -33.16
N THR A 327 2.52 11.08 -32.79
CA THR A 327 2.75 11.76 -31.51
C THR A 327 2.27 10.90 -30.34
N LEU A 328 1.06 10.33 -30.45
CA LEU A 328 0.49 9.45 -29.42
C LEU A 328 1.34 8.18 -29.23
N LEU A 329 1.79 7.56 -30.32
CA LEU A 329 2.66 6.38 -30.25
C LEU A 329 4.01 6.72 -29.60
N THR A 330 4.63 7.84 -29.99
CA THR A 330 5.91 8.29 -29.41
C THR A 330 5.77 8.57 -27.92
N PHE A 331 4.68 9.26 -27.54
CA PHE A 331 4.38 9.54 -26.13
C PHE A 331 4.13 8.24 -25.34
N PHE A 332 3.32 7.33 -25.87
CA PHE A 332 3.03 6.03 -25.27
C PHE A 332 4.31 5.24 -24.98
N VAL A 333 5.15 5.00 -26.00
CA VAL A 333 6.38 4.21 -25.86
C VAL A 333 7.31 4.86 -24.83
N THR A 334 7.44 6.18 -24.86
CA THR A 334 8.32 6.91 -23.95
C THR A 334 7.80 6.86 -22.51
N VAL A 335 6.53 7.15 -22.27
CA VAL A 335 5.92 7.10 -20.92
C VAL A 335 5.91 5.67 -20.38
N TYR A 336 5.63 4.68 -21.21
CA TYR A 336 5.69 3.27 -20.84
C TYR A 336 7.11 2.88 -20.41
N ALA A 337 8.12 3.13 -21.23
CA ALA A 337 9.52 2.80 -20.92
C ALA A 337 10.06 3.57 -19.71
N LEU A 338 9.82 4.88 -19.64
CA LEU A 338 10.24 5.71 -18.51
C LEU A 338 9.49 5.33 -17.24
N GLY A 339 8.22 4.93 -17.33
CA GLY A 339 7.44 4.44 -16.19
C GLY A 339 8.05 3.18 -15.59
N VAL A 340 8.51 2.23 -16.41
CA VAL A 340 9.23 1.04 -15.95
C VAL A 340 10.59 1.42 -15.35
N LEU A 341 11.39 2.25 -16.03
CA LEU A 341 12.74 2.62 -15.60
C LEU A 341 12.76 3.46 -14.31
N THR A 342 11.83 4.39 -14.17
CA THR A 342 11.73 5.29 -13.02
C THR A 342 11.23 4.54 -11.79
N TYR A 343 10.53 3.42 -11.98
CA TYR A 343 10.01 2.68 -10.84
C TYR A 343 11.12 1.95 -10.07
N GLY A 344 11.14 2.13 -8.74
CA GLY A 344 12.13 1.48 -7.87
C GLY A 344 13.41 2.28 -7.64
N VAL A 345 13.53 3.48 -8.22
CA VAL A 345 14.55 4.44 -7.80
C VAL A 345 14.32 4.86 -6.34
N ALA A 346 15.34 5.42 -5.71
CA ALA A 346 15.30 5.79 -4.29
C ALA A 346 14.51 7.08 -4.03
N VAL A 347 13.32 7.23 -4.62
CA VAL A 347 12.44 8.40 -4.50
C VAL A 347 11.03 7.91 -4.14
N PRO A 348 10.23 8.65 -3.36
CA PRO A 348 8.82 8.33 -3.17
C PRO A 348 8.06 8.46 -4.50
N SER A 349 7.57 7.33 -5.04
CA SER A 349 6.98 7.27 -6.38
C SER A 349 5.78 6.33 -6.45
N GLY A 350 4.68 6.79 -7.03
CA GLY A 350 3.49 5.99 -7.34
C GLY A 350 3.39 5.61 -8.82
N LEU A 351 2.73 4.47 -9.11
CA LEU A 351 2.57 3.93 -10.47
C LEU A 351 1.26 4.32 -11.17
N PHE A 352 0.29 4.88 -10.44
CA PHE A 352 -1.02 5.20 -11.02
C PHE A 352 -0.93 6.10 -12.23
N ILE A 353 -0.23 7.22 -12.10
CA ILE A 353 -0.17 8.24 -13.15
C ILE A 353 0.56 7.74 -14.42
N PRO A 354 1.75 7.12 -14.36
CA PRO A 354 2.39 6.55 -15.55
C PRO A 354 1.52 5.54 -16.28
N VAL A 355 0.82 4.68 -15.54
CA VAL A 355 -0.06 3.64 -16.11
C VAL A 355 -1.30 4.26 -16.74
N ILE A 356 -1.91 5.27 -16.11
CA ILE A 356 -3.04 6.02 -16.67
C ILE A 356 -2.62 6.74 -17.95
N LEU A 357 -1.48 7.45 -17.95
CA LEU A 357 -0.99 8.18 -19.13
C LEU A 357 -0.63 7.23 -20.29
N ALA A 358 0.01 6.10 -20.00
CA ALA A 358 0.31 5.08 -21.00
C ALA A 358 -0.99 4.48 -21.57
N GLY A 359 -1.92 4.05 -20.72
CA GLY A 359 -3.21 3.52 -21.18
C GLY A 359 -4.04 4.56 -21.95
N ALA A 360 -4.09 5.80 -21.48
CA ALA A 360 -4.82 6.88 -22.13
C ALA A 360 -4.27 7.22 -23.53
N SER A 361 -2.94 7.27 -23.67
CA SER A 361 -2.30 7.53 -24.97
C SER A 361 -2.46 6.36 -25.94
N PHE A 362 -2.38 5.12 -25.44
CA PHE A 362 -2.68 3.93 -26.24
C PHE A 362 -4.15 3.88 -26.66
N GLY A 363 -5.08 4.24 -25.76
CA GLY A 363 -6.51 4.33 -26.04
C GLY A 363 -6.85 5.39 -27.08
N ARG A 364 -6.26 6.58 -27.01
CA ARG A 364 -6.43 7.55 -28.10
C ARG A 364 -5.92 7.02 -29.44
N LEU A 365 -4.79 6.31 -29.43
CA LEU A 365 -4.22 5.71 -30.64
C LEU A 365 -5.15 4.62 -31.20
N THR A 366 -5.66 3.71 -30.36
CA THR A 366 -6.60 2.65 -30.78
C THR A 366 -7.93 3.24 -31.24
N GLY A 367 -8.46 4.26 -30.58
CA GLY A 367 -9.64 5.00 -31.00
C GLY A 367 -9.47 5.69 -32.36
N ALA A 368 -8.30 6.26 -32.64
CA ALA A 368 -8.00 6.84 -33.95
C ALA A 368 -7.95 5.77 -35.07
N LEU A 369 -7.52 4.55 -34.75
CA LEU A 369 -7.46 3.43 -35.71
C LEU A 369 -8.81 2.71 -35.87
N LEU A 370 -9.58 2.60 -34.80
CA LEU A 370 -10.87 1.89 -34.75
C LEU A 370 -12.08 2.80 -34.98
N GLY A 371 -11.88 4.12 -35.13
CA GLY A 371 -12.95 5.09 -35.35
C GLY A 371 -13.78 4.86 -36.61
N SER A 372 -13.32 4.05 -37.56
CA SER A 372 -14.12 3.60 -38.72
C SER A 372 -15.07 2.44 -38.40
N ILE A 373 -14.84 1.72 -37.30
CA ILE A 373 -15.57 0.50 -36.89
C ILE A 373 -16.54 0.81 -35.74
N SER A 374 -16.10 1.63 -34.79
CA SER A 374 -16.86 2.02 -33.59
C SER A 374 -17.32 3.47 -33.66
N GLY A 375 -18.51 3.76 -33.14
CA GLY A 375 -19.04 5.12 -33.04
C GLY A 375 -18.58 5.87 -31.78
N LEU A 376 -17.73 5.27 -30.95
CA LEU A 376 -17.26 5.86 -29.69
C LEU A 376 -16.23 6.98 -29.94
N ASP A 377 -16.30 8.01 -29.10
CA ASP A 377 -15.36 9.12 -29.11
C ASP A 377 -13.94 8.70 -28.67
N THR A 378 -12.90 9.32 -29.24
CA THR A 378 -11.51 8.96 -28.92
C THR A 378 -11.12 9.21 -27.46
N GLY A 379 -11.77 10.17 -26.79
CA GLY A 379 -11.59 10.41 -25.35
C GLY A 379 -12.14 9.28 -24.49
N LEU A 380 -13.22 8.62 -24.93
CA LEU A 380 -13.76 7.44 -24.23
C LEU A 380 -12.84 6.23 -24.40
N PHE A 381 -12.28 6.02 -25.59
CA PHE A 381 -11.25 5.00 -25.80
C PHE A 381 -10.05 5.19 -24.88
N ALA A 382 -9.58 6.43 -24.72
CA ALA A 382 -8.51 6.77 -23.79
C ALA A 382 -8.86 6.38 -22.34
N LEU A 383 -10.08 6.68 -21.89
CA LEU A 383 -10.54 6.31 -20.56
C LEU A 383 -10.60 4.79 -20.36
N LEU A 384 -11.16 4.06 -21.33
CA LEU A 384 -11.31 2.60 -21.26
C LEU A 384 -9.96 1.89 -21.26
N ASP A 385 -8.99 2.33 -22.06
CA ASP A 385 -7.64 1.75 -22.04
C ASP A 385 -6.84 2.17 -20.81
N ALA A 386 -7.02 3.38 -20.28
CA ALA A 386 -6.47 3.76 -18.98
C ALA A 386 -6.97 2.83 -17.87
N ALA A 387 -8.27 2.50 -17.89
CA ALA A 387 -8.86 1.51 -16.98
C ALA A 387 -8.25 0.11 -17.23
N SER A 388 -8.22 -0.35 -18.48
CA SER A 388 -7.66 -1.64 -18.89
C SER A 388 -6.22 -1.83 -18.41
N PHE A 389 -5.36 -0.83 -18.59
CA PHE A 389 -3.96 -0.86 -18.15
C PHE A 389 -3.81 -0.87 -16.62
N LEU A 390 -4.63 -0.11 -15.89
CA LEU A 390 -4.66 -0.17 -14.43
C LEU A 390 -5.09 -1.56 -13.94
N GLY A 391 -6.13 -2.14 -14.56
CA GLY A 391 -6.59 -3.50 -14.32
C GLY A 391 -5.50 -4.53 -14.60
N GLY A 392 -4.81 -4.44 -15.74
CA GLY A 392 -3.73 -5.35 -16.13
C GLY A 392 -2.47 -5.24 -15.26
N THR A 393 -2.10 -4.05 -14.82
CA THR A 393 -0.89 -3.78 -14.03
C THR A 393 -1.11 -4.05 -12.53
N MET A 394 -2.16 -3.46 -11.96
CA MET A 394 -2.41 -3.47 -10.51
C MET A 394 -3.38 -4.56 -10.07
N ARG A 395 -4.16 -5.16 -10.99
CA ARG A 395 -5.16 -6.21 -10.71
C ARG A 395 -6.33 -5.78 -9.83
N MET A 396 -6.57 -4.47 -9.78
CA MET A 396 -7.66 -3.81 -9.08
C MET A 396 -8.86 -3.64 -10.02
N THR A 397 -10.08 -3.86 -9.52
CA THR A 397 -11.32 -3.83 -10.30
C THR A 397 -12.30 -2.80 -9.77
N VAL A 398 -12.96 -3.09 -8.65
CA VAL A 398 -14.11 -2.33 -8.16
C VAL A 398 -13.71 -0.91 -7.75
N SER A 399 -12.60 -0.78 -7.03
CA SER A 399 -12.07 0.52 -6.60
C SER A 399 -11.65 1.40 -7.77
N VAL A 400 -10.89 0.88 -8.75
CA VAL A 400 -10.47 1.63 -9.94
C VAL A 400 -11.69 2.07 -10.75
N CYS A 401 -12.68 1.19 -10.91
CA CYS A 401 -13.92 1.50 -11.59
C CYS A 401 -14.63 2.70 -10.96
N VAL A 402 -14.80 2.69 -9.63
CA VAL A 402 -15.46 3.79 -8.91
C VAL A 402 -14.60 5.05 -8.87
N ILE A 403 -13.27 4.95 -8.76
CA ILE A 403 -12.38 6.10 -8.85
C ILE A 403 -12.54 6.78 -10.21
N LEU A 404 -12.51 6.02 -11.31
CA LEU A 404 -12.68 6.58 -12.65
C LEU A 404 -14.08 7.15 -12.84
N LEU A 405 -15.13 6.50 -12.30
CA LEU A 405 -16.48 7.03 -12.30
C LEU A 405 -16.60 8.37 -11.56
N GLU A 406 -16.05 8.50 -10.36
CA GLU A 406 -16.11 9.74 -9.58
C GLU A 406 -15.33 10.88 -10.27
N LEU A 407 -14.31 10.53 -11.06
CA LEU A 407 -13.53 11.48 -11.86
C LEU A 407 -14.25 11.93 -13.14
N THR A 408 -15.06 11.06 -13.75
CA THR A 408 -15.84 11.33 -14.98
C THR A 408 -17.19 11.97 -14.70
N ASN A 409 -17.77 11.67 -13.52
CA ASN A 409 -19.14 12.01 -13.14
C ASN A 409 -20.21 11.49 -14.12
N ASP A 410 -19.94 10.39 -14.84
CA ASP A 410 -20.89 9.78 -15.79
C ASP A 410 -21.14 8.29 -15.47
N LEU A 411 -22.31 8.03 -14.88
CA LEU A 411 -22.78 6.69 -14.51
C LEU A 411 -23.05 5.78 -15.71
N HIS A 412 -23.29 6.34 -16.90
CA HIS A 412 -23.56 5.53 -18.10
C HIS A 412 -22.31 4.80 -18.62
N LEU A 413 -21.11 5.28 -18.28
CA LEU A 413 -19.84 4.65 -18.66
C LEU A 413 -19.48 3.44 -17.79
N LEU A 414 -20.15 3.29 -16.65
CA LEU A 414 -19.82 2.27 -15.65
C LEU A 414 -19.77 0.84 -16.22
N PRO A 415 -20.75 0.37 -17.02
CA PRO A 415 -20.73 -1.01 -17.53
C PRO A 415 -19.54 -1.29 -18.46
N LEU A 416 -19.13 -0.30 -19.29
CA LEU A 416 -18.00 -0.45 -20.21
C LEU A 416 -16.68 -0.51 -19.45
N ILE A 417 -16.51 0.35 -18.44
CA ILE A 417 -15.33 0.36 -17.57
C ILE A 417 -15.23 -0.96 -16.79
N MET A 418 -16.35 -1.46 -16.26
CA MET A 418 -16.38 -2.75 -15.56
C MET A 418 -15.98 -3.91 -16.48
N LEU A 419 -16.54 -3.96 -17.69
CA LEU A 419 -16.24 -5.02 -18.65
C LEU A 419 -14.77 -5.03 -19.05
N VAL A 420 -14.20 -3.87 -19.43
CA VAL A 420 -12.81 -3.78 -19.87
C VAL A 420 -11.84 -4.16 -18.74
N LEU A 421 -12.12 -3.73 -17.50
CA LEU A 421 -11.31 -4.06 -16.32
C LEU A 421 -11.32 -5.56 -16.02
N LEU A 422 -12.48 -6.21 -16.08
CA LEU A 422 -12.61 -7.65 -15.80
C LEU A 422 -11.85 -8.48 -16.84
N ILE A 423 -11.96 -8.13 -18.12
CA ILE A 423 -11.23 -8.80 -19.20
C ILE A 423 -9.73 -8.59 -19.00
N ALA A 424 -9.28 -7.35 -18.81
CA ALA A 424 -7.87 -7.02 -18.66
C ALA A 424 -7.23 -7.73 -17.46
N LYS A 425 -7.93 -7.75 -16.31
CA LYS A 425 -7.48 -8.50 -15.12
C LYS A 425 -7.36 -9.99 -15.42
N THR A 426 -8.39 -10.59 -16.02
CA THR A 426 -8.43 -12.04 -16.29
C THR A 426 -7.29 -12.44 -17.22
N VAL A 427 -7.07 -11.69 -18.30
CA VAL A 427 -5.96 -11.92 -19.23
C VAL A 427 -4.62 -11.80 -18.53
N ALA A 428 -4.45 -10.76 -17.71
CA ALA A 428 -3.19 -10.51 -17.02
C ALA A 428 -2.90 -11.57 -15.92
N ASP A 429 -3.94 -12.08 -15.24
CA ASP A 429 -3.85 -13.13 -14.21
C ASP A 429 -3.28 -14.45 -14.77
N CYS A 430 -3.36 -14.68 -16.09
CA CYS A 430 -2.73 -15.82 -16.76
C CYS A 430 -1.20 -15.74 -16.86
N PHE A 431 -0.59 -14.54 -16.78
CA PHE A 431 0.85 -14.36 -17.04
C PHE A 431 1.68 -14.10 -15.77
N ASN A 432 1.25 -13.17 -14.94
CA ASN A 432 1.99 -12.78 -13.74
C ASN A 432 1.04 -12.20 -12.68
N ARG A 433 1.59 -11.86 -11.52
CA ARG A 433 0.85 -11.24 -10.41
C ARG A 433 0.83 -9.72 -10.53
N GLY A 434 -0.08 -9.08 -9.79
CA GLY A 434 -0.13 -7.63 -9.71
C GLY A 434 1.16 -7.03 -9.14
N VAL A 435 1.50 -5.82 -9.59
CA VAL A 435 2.76 -5.15 -9.25
C VAL A 435 2.97 -4.98 -7.74
N TYR A 436 1.90 -4.67 -6.99
CA TYR A 436 1.99 -4.50 -5.54
C TYR A 436 2.29 -5.82 -4.81
N GLU A 437 1.72 -6.93 -5.25
CA GLU A 437 1.99 -8.24 -4.67
C GLU A 437 3.42 -8.71 -4.97
N GLN A 438 3.90 -8.50 -6.21
CA GLN A 438 5.29 -8.79 -6.58
C GLN A 438 6.27 -8.03 -5.69
N MET A 439 6.00 -6.75 -5.40
CA MET A 439 6.86 -5.96 -4.53
C MET A 439 6.87 -6.41 -3.07
N VAL A 440 5.72 -6.79 -2.51
CA VAL A 440 5.66 -7.34 -1.14
C VAL A 440 6.59 -8.55 -1.04
N ARG A 441 6.58 -9.42 -2.05
CA ARG A 441 7.47 -10.59 -2.12
C ARG A 441 8.94 -10.23 -2.33
N MET A 442 9.25 -9.29 -3.23
CA MET A 442 10.63 -8.81 -3.46
C MET A 442 11.24 -8.17 -2.21
N LYS A 443 10.42 -7.52 -1.37
CA LYS A 443 10.85 -6.97 -0.08
C LYS A 443 11.01 -8.03 1.01
N GLY A 444 10.71 -9.30 0.74
CA GLY A 444 10.79 -10.39 1.72
C GLY A 444 9.78 -10.26 2.86
N LEU A 445 8.68 -9.53 2.67
CA LEU A 445 7.65 -9.40 3.69
C LEU A 445 6.79 -10.67 3.72
N PRO A 446 6.64 -11.36 4.87
CA PRO A 446 5.93 -12.63 4.95
C PRO A 446 4.42 -12.41 4.88
N TYR A 447 3.90 -12.13 3.68
CA TYR A 447 2.50 -11.83 3.43
C TYR A 447 1.67 -13.11 3.33
N LEU A 448 0.64 -13.23 4.16
CA LEU A 448 -0.35 -14.30 4.02
C LEU A 448 -1.29 -13.94 2.87
N GLU A 449 -1.53 -14.87 1.96
CA GLU A 449 -2.51 -14.71 0.89
C GLU A 449 -3.94 -14.96 1.38
N VAL A 450 -4.94 -14.55 0.59
CA VAL A 450 -6.37 -14.80 0.89
C VAL A 450 -6.70 -16.30 0.78
N HIS A 451 -6.12 -16.97 -0.21
CA HIS A 451 -6.37 -18.37 -0.48
C HIS A 451 -5.27 -19.23 0.12
N ALA A 452 -5.64 -20.33 0.78
CA ALA A 452 -4.70 -21.34 1.20
C ALA A 452 -4.07 -22.02 -0.02
N GLU A 453 -2.77 -22.29 0.03
CA GLU A 453 -2.10 -23.02 -1.05
C GLU A 453 -2.68 -24.44 -1.19
N PRO A 454 -2.73 -25.00 -2.42
CA PRO A 454 -3.29 -26.34 -2.62
C PRO A 454 -2.67 -27.42 -1.74
N CYS A 455 -1.35 -27.36 -1.46
CA CYS A 455 -0.64 -28.30 -0.60
C CYS A 455 -1.09 -28.26 0.87
N MET A 456 -1.64 -27.15 1.35
CA MET A 456 -2.19 -27.06 2.70
C MET A 456 -3.44 -27.91 2.88
N ARG A 457 -4.09 -28.36 1.78
CA ARG A 457 -5.26 -29.23 1.86
C ARG A 457 -4.90 -30.67 2.24
N SER A 458 -3.70 -31.12 1.89
CA SER A 458 -3.20 -32.47 2.19
C SER A 458 -2.45 -32.59 3.52
N LEU A 459 -2.26 -31.49 4.24
CA LEU A 459 -1.57 -31.44 5.54
C LEU A 459 -2.56 -31.17 6.67
N VAL A 460 -2.27 -31.67 7.87
CA VAL A 460 -3.00 -31.32 9.09
C VAL A 460 -2.22 -30.33 9.96
N ALA A 461 -2.90 -29.69 10.91
CA ALA A 461 -2.30 -28.72 11.81
C ALA A 461 -1.11 -29.30 12.60
N GLY A 462 -1.23 -30.55 13.06
CA GLY A 462 -0.17 -31.24 13.81
C GLY A 462 1.11 -31.49 13.02
N ASP A 463 1.04 -31.58 11.68
CA ASP A 463 2.20 -31.83 10.81
C ASP A 463 3.16 -30.64 10.74
N VAL A 464 2.65 -29.44 10.98
CA VAL A 464 3.40 -28.18 10.78
C VAL A 464 3.82 -27.53 12.11
N VAL A 465 3.30 -28.03 13.23
CA VAL A 465 3.73 -27.61 14.55
C VAL A 465 5.22 -27.93 14.72
N SER A 466 5.99 -26.95 15.19
CA SER A 466 7.44 -27.00 15.13
C SER A 466 8.09 -26.64 16.46
N GLY A 467 9.13 -27.39 16.83
CA GLY A 467 9.97 -27.14 18.01
C GLY A 467 9.37 -27.61 19.34
N PRO A 468 10.16 -27.59 20.42
CA PRO A 468 9.67 -27.86 21.77
C PRO A 468 8.71 -26.74 22.20
N LEU A 469 7.51 -27.12 22.66
CA LEU A 469 6.54 -26.18 23.18
C LEU A 469 6.98 -25.67 24.56
N ILE A 470 7.10 -24.36 24.71
CA ILE A 470 7.41 -23.71 25.98
C ILE A 470 6.12 -23.21 26.60
N THR A 471 5.75 -23.78 27.73
CA THR A 471 4.53 -23.48 28.50
C THR A 471 4.88 -22.83 29.82
N LEU A 472 3.94 -22.05 30.37
CA LEU A 472 4.05 -21.50 31.72
C LEU A 472 2.90 -22.02 32.58
N SER A 473 3.14 -22.16 33.88
CA SER A 473 2.11 -22.52 34.85
C SER A 473 1.20 -21.32 35.15
N SER A 474 -0.04 -21.54 35.61
CA SER A 474 -0.95 -20.46 36.04
C SER A 474 -0.34 -19.58 37.15
N VAL A 475 0.38 -20.21 38.09
CA VAL A 475 1.22 -19.56 39.09
C VAL A 475 2.65 -20.06 38.90
N GLU A 476 3.52 -19.20 38.38
CA GLU A 476 4.87 -19.57 37.94
C GLU A 476 5.94 -18.87 38.78
N ARG A 477 7.11 -19.47 38.92
CA ARG A 477 8.24 -18.82 39.61
C ARG A 477 8.76 -17.67 38.75
N VAL A 478 9.03 -16.52 39.37
CA VAL A 478 9.52 -15.32 38.67
C VAL A 478 10.81 -15.62 37.90
N GLY A 479 11.74 -16.36 38.51
CA GLY A 479 12.97 -16.79 37.87
C GLY A 479 12.75 -17.58 36.57
N THR A 480 11.82 -18.54 36.57
CA THR A 480 11.47 -19.34 35.38
C THR A 480 10.92 -18.46 34.25
N VAL A 481 10.05 -17.49 34.58
CA VAL A 481 9.51 -16.56 33.58
C VAL A 481 10.63 -15.72 32.99
N VAL A 482 11.48 -15.11 33.82
CA VAL A 482 12.60 -14.27 33.37
C VAL A 482 13.58 -15.07 32.51
N GLU A 483 13.95 -16.28 32.93
CA GLU A 483 14.83 -17.16 32.17
C GLU A 483 14.22 -17.54 30.82
N THR A 484 12.94 -17.91 30.79
CA THR A 484 12.20 -18.19 29.55
C THR A 484 12.22 -16.98 28.60
N LEU A 485 12.04 -15.77 29.15
CA LEU A 485 12.08 -14.55 28.37
C LEU A 485 13.50 -14.22 27.88
N ARG A 486 14.56 -14.60 28.60
CA ARG A 486 15.96 -14.41 28.16
C ARG A 486 16.38 -15.43 27.09
N GLN A 487 15.98 -16.69 27.26
CA GLN A 487 16.35 -17.78 26.36
C GLN A 487 15.58 -17.75 25.03
N THR A 488 14.35 -17.24 25.03
CA THR A 488 13.46 -17.31 23.87
C THR A 488 13.10 -15.94 23.31
N GLY A 489 12.97 -15.88 21.97
CA GLY A 489 12.41 -14.73 21.26
C GLY A 489 10.87 -14.79 21.08
N HIS A 490 10.20 -15.76 21.71
CA HIS A 490 8.76 -15.97 21.54
C HIS A 490 7.94 -14.85 22.18
N ASN A 491 6.78 -14.57 21.59
CA ASN A 491 5.92 -13.45 21.98
C ASN A 491 4.58 -13.88 22.60
N GLY A 492 4.29 -15.18 22.63
CA GLY A 492 3.10 -15.75 23.21
C GLY A 492 3.42 -17.12 23.81
N PHE A 493 2.89 -17.37 25.00
CA PHE A 493 3.13 -18.59 25.76
C PHE A 493 1.78 -19.16 26.21
N PRO A 494 1.49 -20.45 25.96
CA PRO A 494 0.31 -21.10 26.49
C PRO A 494 0.49 -21.30 28.00
N VAL A 495 -0.57 -21.02 28.74
CA VAL A 495 -0.62 -21.19 30.18
C VAL A 495 -1.37 -22.48 30.48
N ILE A 496 -0.69 -23.42 31.13
CA ILE A 496 -1.23 -24.72 31.52
C ILE A 496 -1.39 -24.74 33.03
N GLU A 497 -2.47 -25.32 33.53
CA GLU A 497 -2.66 -25.59 34.95
C GLU A 497 -2.48 -27.07 35.21
N GLU A 498 -1.48 -27.39 36.03
CA GLU A 498 -1.10 -28.76 36.39
C GLU A 498 -1.52 -29.07 37.84
N PRO A 499 -1.58 -30.36 38.24
CA PRO A 499 -1.85 -30.76 39.61
C PRO A 499 -0.84 -30.14 40.60
N PRO A 500 -1.26 -29.65 41.79
CA PRO A 500 -2.55 -29.88 42.46
C PRO A 500 -3.65 -28.86 42.16
N LEU A 501 -3.43 -27.84 41.33
CA LEU A 501 -4.44 -26.80 41.10
C LEU A 501 -5.59 -27.25 40.18
N ALA A 502 -5.34 -28.21 39.30
CA ALA A 502 -6.34 -28.89 38.49
C ALA A 502 -6.22 -30.40 38.66
N ALA A 503 -7.32 -31.13 38.39
CA ALA A 503 -7.35 -32.59 38.45
C ALA A 503 -6.52 -33.24 37.32
N ALA A 504 -6.37 -32.53 36.20
CA ALA A 504 -5.61 -32.94 35.02
C ALA A 504 -4.94 -31.70 34.39
N PRO A 505 -3.89 -31.85 33.57
CA PRO A 505 -3.28 -30.74 32.86
C PRO A 505 -4.26 -30.12 31.86
N GLU A 506 -4.64 -28.87 32.08
CA GLU A 506 -5.61 -28.15 31.26
C GLU A 506 -5.03 -26.85 30.69
N LEU A 507 -5.45 -26.49 29.48
CA LEU A 507 -5.10 -25.20 28.88
C LEU A 507 -5.94 -24.09 29.53
N CYS A 508 -5.32 -23.24 30.34
CA CYS A 508 -5.98 -22.06 30.90
C CYS A 508 -6.09 -20.92 29.90
N GLY A 509 -5.11 -20.78 29.00
CA GLY A 509 -5.12 -19.69 28.02
C GLY A 509 -3.78 -19.40 27.37
N LEU A 510 -3.63 -18.17 26.88
CA LEU A 510 -2.39 -17.68 26.27
C LEU A 510 -2.02 -16.31 26.83
N VAL A 511 -0.76 -16.17 27.24
CA VAL A 511 -0.19 -14.92 27.75
C VAL A 511 0.85 -14.36 26.78
N LEU A 512 0.91 -13.04 26.63
CA LEU A 512 1.87 -12.38 25.75
C LEU A 512 3.13 -11.95 26.50
N ARG A 513 4.27 -12.00 25.82
CA ARG A 513 5.55 -11.50 26.35
C ARG A 513 5.47 -10.07 26.88
N SER A 514 4.81 -9.18 26.15
CA SER A 514 4.64 -7.78 26.56
C SER A 514 3.84 -7.64 27.85
N HIS A 515 2.84 -8.51 28.08
CA HIS A 515 2.06 -8.48 29.31
C HIS A 515 2.84 -9.05 30.50
N LEU A 516 3.65 -10.09 30.26
CA LEU A 516 4.57 -10.63 31.29
C LEU A 516 5.55 -9.57 31.77
N LEU A 517 6.16 -8.80 30.86
CA LEU A 517 7.10 -7.73 31.22
C LEU A 517 6.45 -6.64 32.08
N VAL A 518 5.22 -6.23 31.74
CA VAL A 518 4.46 -5.24 32.54
C VAL A 518 4.08 -5.80 33.91
N LEU A 519 3.69 -7.07 33.98
CA LEU A 519 3.36 -7.74 35.24
C LEU A 519 4.58 -7.84 36.16
N LEU A 520 5.74 -8.22 35.62
CA LEU A 520 7.00 -8.29 36.36
C LEU A 520 7.45 -6.91 36.85
N GLN A 521 7.25 -5.86 36.05
CA GLN A 521 7.53 -4.48 36.46
C GLN A 521 6.64 -4.02 37.63
N GLY A 522 5.39 -4.50 37.70
CA GLY A 522 4.46 -4.20 38.79
C GLY A 522 4.81 -4.83 40.15
N ARG A 523 5.76 -5.79 40.18
CA ARG A 523 6.27 -6.48 41.39
C ARG A 523 5.16 -6.99 42.32
N THR A 524 4.14 -7.62 41.75
CA THR A 524 3.08 -8.32 42.50
C THR A 524 3.45 -9.79 42.64
N PHE A 525 4.35 -10.07 43.58
CA PHE A 525 4.86 -11.42 43.83
C PHE A 525 4.37 -11.98 45.17
N THR A 526 4.21 -13.29 45.23
CA THR A 526 3.80 -14.03 46.43
C THR A 526 4.87 -15.05 46.82
N ARG A 527 5.09 -15.28 48.11
CA ARG A 527 6.09 -16.25 48.60
C ARG A 527 5.68 -17.72 48.38
N GLY A 528 4.39 -17.98 48.19
CA GLY A 528 3.86 -19.33 47.95
C GLY A 528 3.10 -19.42 46.64
N ARG A 529 2.88 -20.65 46.16
CA ARG A 529 2.01 -20.93 44.99
C ARG A 529 0.55 -20.67 45.35
N ALA A 530 0.15 -19.41 45.31
CA ALA A 530 -1.21 -18.96 45.57
C ALA A 530 -1.68 -18.05 44.43
N LYS A 531 -2.95 -18.21 44.04
CA LYS A 531 -3.60 -17.29 43.10
C LYS A 531 -3.78 -15.94 43.79
N ALA A 532 -3.15 -14.91 43.24
CA ALA A 532 -3.36 -13.54 43.68
C ALA A 532 -4.70 -13.08 43.09
N GLY A 533 -5.59 -12.51 43.91
CA GLY A 533 -6.88 -12.04 43.41
C GLY A 533 -6.67 -11.03 42.29
N ALA A 534 -7.44 -11.12 41.20
CA ALA A 534 -7.34 -10.18 40.07
C ALA A 534 -7.45 -8.70 40.54
N ALA A 535 -8.21 -8.45 41.61
CA ALA A 535 -8.32 -7.13 42.24
C ALA A 535 -6.99 -6.58 42.78
N GLU A 536 -6.07 -7.44 43.24
CA GLU A 536 -4.79 -7.01 43.80
C GLU A 536 -3.79 -6.60 42.71
N VAL A 537 -3.78 -7.35 41.60
CA VAL A 537 -2.99 -7.02 40.41
C VAL A 537 -3.51 -5.72 39.77
N PHE A 538 -4.81 -5.60 39.58
CA PHE A 538 -5.42 -4.40 38.97
C PHE A 538 -5.49 -3.18 39.91
N ARG A 539 -5.17 -3.33 41.20
CA ARG A 539 -4.95 -2.18 42.10
C ARG A 539 -3.64 -1.45 41.79
N LYS A 540 -2.62 -2.17 41.32
CA LYS A 540 -1.29 -1.60 40.99
C LYS A 540 -1.12 -1.32 39.50
N LEU A 541 -1.72 -2.14 38.64
CA LEU A 541 -1.57 -2.05 37.18
C LEU A 541 -2.90 -1.69 36.53
N ALA A 542 -2.92 -0.61 35.77
CA ALA A 542 -4.08 -0.23 34.98
C ALA A 542 -4.06 -0.95 33.62
N PRO A 543 -5.22 -1.17 32.96
CA PRO A 543 -5.27 -1.70 31.60
C PRO A 543 -4.41 -0.93 30.59
N PHE A 544 -4.17 0.36 30.85
CA PHE A 544 -3.34 1.22 30.01
C PHE A 544 -1.84 0.91 30.09
N ASP A 545 -1.36 0.31 31.19
CA ASP A 545 0.05 -0.06 31.34
C ASP A 545 0.42 -1.23 30.39
N PHE A 546 -0.58 -2.04 30.04
CA PHE A 546 -0.47 -3.11 29.04
C PHE A 546 -0.57 -2.61 27.59
N ALA A 547 -0.83 -1.31 27.38
CA ALA A 547 -0.97 -0.76 26.05
C ALA A 547 0.37 -0.73 25.29
N LYS A 548 0.33 -0.96 23.98
CA LYS A 548 1.54 -1.00 23.15
C LYS A 548 2.24 0.37 23.16
N ALA A 549 3.57 0.37 23.29
CA ALA A 549 4.37 1.60 23.40
C ALA A 549 4.40 2.48 22.12
N GLY A 550 3.69 2.10 21.05
CA GLY A 550 3.63 2.86 19.80
C GLY A 550 5.01 3.04 19.17
N SER A 551 5.36 4.28 18.84
CA SER A 551 6.69 4.69 18.35
C SER A 551 7.80 4.73 19.41
N GLY A 552 7.51 4.39 20.68
CA GLY A 552 8.50 4.36 21.78
C GLY A 552 9.21 3.02 21.90
N LYS A 553 10.34 3.00 22.63
CA LYS A 553 10.96 1.75 23.09
C LYS A 553 9.98 1.06 24.05
N GLY A 554 9.58 -0.19 23.75
CA GLY A 554 8.84 -1.02 24.68
C GLY A 554 9.74 -1.50 25.82
N LEU A 555 9.15 -2.01 26.91
CA LEU A 555 9.92 -2.67 27.96
C LEU A 555 10.69 -3.85 27.38
N LYS A 556 11.92 -4.01 27.83
CA LYS A 556 12.73 -5.19 27.60
C LYS A 556 12.97 -5.94 28.90
N VAL A 557 13.45 -7.18 28.78
CA VAL A 557 13.81 -7.98 29.97
C VAL A 557 14.99 -7.34 30.68
N GLU A 558 15.91 -6.73 29.94
CA GLU A 558 17.08 -6.03 30.48
C GLU A 558 16.71 -4.79 31.31
N ASP A 559 15.50 -4.24 31.14
CA ASP A 559 15.03 -3.07 31.92
C ASP A 559 14.47 -3.49 33.30
N LEU A 560 14.35 -4.81 33.56
CA LEU A 560 13.84 -5.35 34.81
C LEU A 560 15.00 -5.60 35.78
N ASP A 561 15.11 -4.75 36.80
CA ASP A 561 16.01 -4.94 37.93
C ASP A 561 15.24 -5.70 39.04
N LEU A 562 15.47 -7.01 39.13
CA LEU A 562 14.83 -7.92 40.09
C LEU A 562 15.90 -8.52 41.01
N SER A 563 15.63 -8.58 42.31
CA SER A 563 16.55 -9.19 43.28
C SER A 563 16.51 -10.73 43.22
N GLU A 564 17.56 -11.38 43.71
CA GLU A 564 17.58 -12.86 43.86
C GLU A 564 16.40 -13.36 44.71
N GLU A 565 16.01 -12.61 45.75
CA GLU A 565 14.81 -12.94 46.54
C GLU A 565 13.52 -12.87 45.72
N GLU A 566 13.37 -11.86 44.85
CA GLU A 566 12.21 -11.71 43.97
C GLU A 566 12.16 -12.82 42.90
N MET A 567 13.31 -13.28 42.42
CA MET A 567 13.42 -14.41 41.47
C MET A 567 12.94 -15.74 42.08
N ASP A 568 13.00 -15.87 43.41
CA ASP A 568 12.52 -17.03 44.16
C ASP A 568 11.02 -16.98 44.48
N MET A 569 10.36 -15.84 44.27
CA MET A 569 8.93 -15.69 44.49
C MET A 569 8.09 -16.22 43.31
N PHE A 570 6.78 -16.28 43.51
CA PHE A 570 5.79 -16.69 42.53
C PHE A 570 5.00 -15.50 42.00
N VAL A 571 4.54 -15.60 40.75
CA VAL A 571 3.67 -14.62 40.09
C VAL A 571 2.44 -15.32 39.52
N ASP A 572 1.26 -14.73 39.75
CA ASP A 572 -0.01 -15.22 39.20
C ASP A 572 -0.25 -14.63 37.79
N LEU A 573 -0.29 -15.50 36.78
CA LEU A 573 -0.51 -15.13 35.38
C LEU A 573 -1.99 -15.09 35.01
N HIS A 574 -2.88 -15.65 35.84
CA HIS A 574 -4.32 -15.79 35.59
C HIS A 574 -5.07 -14.47 35.29
N PRO A 575 -4.69 -13.31 35.87
CA PRO A 575 -5.36 -12.03 35.58
C PRO A 575 -5.06 -11.46 34.20
N ILE A 576 -3.89 -11.77 33.61
CA ILE A 576 -3.43 -11.21 32.33
C ILE A 576 -3.53 -12.21 31.16
N THR A 577 -3.84 -13.47 31.46
CA THR A 577 -3.95 -14.55 30.49
C THR A 577 -5.26 -14.43 29.72
N ASN A 578 -5.18 -14.49 28.38
CA ASN A 578 -6.38 -14.63 27.57
C ASN A 578 -6.93 -16.05 27.74
N ARG A 579 -8.06 -16.17 28.45
CA ARG A 579 -8.69 -17.47 28.79
C ARG A 579 -9.47 -18.13 27.66
N SER A 580 -9.68 -17.41 26.55
CA SER A 580 -10.33 -17.92 25.36
C SER A 580 -9.42 -17.75 24.14
N PRO A 581 -8.22 -18.36 24.13
CA PRO A 581 -7.39 -18.36 22.94
C PRO A 581 -8.11 -19.14 21.82
N TYR A 582 -7.91 -18.73 20.58
CA TYR A 582 -8.40 -19.52 19.45
C TYR A 582 -7.59 -20.81 19.34
N THR A 583 -8.30 -21.93 19.34
CA THR A 583 -7.72 -23.27 19.27
C THR A 583 -8.19 -24.03 18.04
N VAL A 584 -7.35 -24.93 17.56
CA VAL A 584 -7.68 -25.92 16.51
C VAL A 584 -7.23 -27.29 16.96
N VAL A 585 -7.94 -28.33 16.54
CA VAL A 585 -7.57 -29.72 16.81
C VAL A 585 -6.41 -30.15 15.92
N GLU A 586 -5.52 -31.01 16.43
CA GLU A 586 -4.31 -31.46 15.72
C GLU A 586 -4.57 -32.08 14.33
N ASN A 587 -5.75 -32.68 14.11
CA ASN A 587 -6.15 -33.30 12.85
C ASN A 587 -6.92 -32.36 11.89
N MET A 588 -7.08 -31.09 12.24
CA MET A 588 -7.72 -30.10 11.36
C MET A 588 -6.85 -29.86 10.13
N SER A 589 -7.45 -29.84 8.94
CA SER A 589 -6.73 -29.48 7.70
C SER A 589 -6.05 -28.11 7.85
N LEU A 590 -4.78 -28.05 7.45
CA LEU A 590 -3.97 -26.83 7.52
C LEU A 590 -4.58 -25.70 6.70
N ALA A 591 -5.21 -26.01 5.56
CA ALA A 591 -5.92 -25.02 4.75
C ALA A 591 -7.08 -24.35 5.53
N LYS A 592 -7.83 -25.13 6.30
CA LYS A 592 -8.92 -24.63 7.14
C LYS A 592 -8.37 -23.77 8.29
N ALA A 593 -7.26 -24.21 8.90
CA ALA A 593 -6.57 -23.45 9.94
C ALA A 593 -6.03 -22.11 9.40
N ALA A 594 -5.46 -22.09 8.18
CA ALA A 594 -4.94 -20.89 7.53
C ALA A 594 -6.04 -19.84 7.26
N VAL A 595 -7.20 -20.28 6.76
CA VAL A 595 -8.36 -19.40 6.53
C VAL A 595 -8.85 -18.80 7.85
N LEU A 596 -8.94 -19.61 8.91
CA LEU A 596 -9.33 -19.14 10.24
C LEU A 596 -8.29 -18.14 10.80
N PHE A 597 -7.00 -18.47 10.69
CA PHE A 597 -5.89 -17.65 11.17
C PHE A 597 -5.90 -16.27 10.53
N ARG A 598 -6.08 -16.22 9.20
CA ARG A 598 -6.18 -14.96 8.45
C ARG A 598 -7.48 -14.23 8.76
N GLY A 599 -8.62 -14.90 8.72
CA GLY A 599 -9.95 -14.30 8.84
C GLY A 599 -10.17 -13.60 10.18
N LEU A 600 -9.57 -14.15 11.24
CA LEU A 600 -9.60 -13.56 12.59
C LEU A 600 -8.36 -12.70 12.91
N ALA A 601 -7.45 -12.53 11.93
CA ALA A 601 -6.21 -11.79 12.06
C ALA A 601 -5.35 -12.18 13.27
N LEU A 602 -5.22 -13.49 13.51
CA LEU A 602 -4.54 -14.05 14.67
C LEU A 602 -3.02 -13.88 14.58
N ARG A 603 -2.37 -13.92 15.76
CA ARG A 603 -0.90 -13.96 15.89
C ARG A 603 -0.40 -15.33 16.32
N HIS A 604 -1.14 -15.97 17.23
CA HIS A 604 -0.89 -17.30 17.75
C HIS A 604 -2.20 -18.07 17.73
N MET A 605 -2.16 -19.33 17.30
CA MET A 605 -3.29 -20.26 17.29
C MET A 605 -2.83 -21.55 17.96
N CYS A 606 -3.44 -21.93 19.08
CA CYS A 606 -3.03 -23.12 19.82
C CYS A 606 -3.58 -24.38 19.13
N VAL A 607 -2.73 -25.39 18.99
CA VAL A 607 -3.11 -26.70 18.49
C VAL A 607 -3.31 -27.62 19.69
N VAL A 608 -4.55 -28.05 19.91
CA VAL A 608 -4.93 -28.90 21.05
C VAL A 608 -4.96 -30.37 20.63
N SER A 609 -4.59 -31.25 21.56
CA SER A 609 -4.67 -32.69 21.30
C SER A 609 -6.10 -33.19 21.43
N MET A 610 -6.44 -34.20 20.63
CA MET A 610 -7.69 -34.96 20.77
C MET A 610 -7.65 -35.96 21.94
N THR A 611 -6.44 -36.32 22.42
CA THR A 611 -6.26 -37.45 23.32
C THR A 611 -5.91 -36.98 24.72
N GLN A 612 -6.66 -37.42 25.74
CA GLN A 612 -6.42 -37.08 27.15
C GLN A 612 -5.07 -37.58 27.71
N ARG A 613 -4.35 -38.45 26.98
CA ARG A 613 -3.03 -38.96 27.38
C ARG A 613 -1.85 -38.07 26.93
N ARG A 614 -2.12 -37.04 26.11
CA ARG A 614 -1.12 -36.09 25.63
C ARG A 614 -1.25 -34.76 26.38
N PRO A 615 -0.21 -33.92 26.39
CA PRO A 615 -0.35 -32.55 26.89
C PRO A 615 -1.53 -31.85 26.17
N PRO A 616 -2.28 -30.98 26.87
CA PRO A 616 -3.49 -30.35 26.32
C PRO A 616 -3.18 -29.51 25.09
N VAL A 617 -1.96 -29.01 24.96
CA VAL A 617 -1.46 -28.28 23.79
C VAL A 617 -0.29 -29.05 23.17
N VAL A 618 -0.42 -29.34 21.88
CA VAL A 618 0.62 -30.01 21.07
C VAL A 618 1.58 -28.98 20.49
N GLY A 619 1.08 -27.78 20.18
CA GLY A 619 1.93 -26.63 19.90
C GLY A 619 1.16 -25.39 19.46
N ILE A 620 1.84 -24.46 18.81
CA ILE A 620 1.29 -23.18 18.39
C ILE A 620 1.59 -22.97 16.91
N LEU A 621 0.56 -22.61 16.14
CA LEU A 621 0.70 -22.10 14.79
C LEU A 621 0.79 -20.58 14.81
N THR A 622 1.75 -20.06 14.07
CA THR A 622 2.03 -18.65 13.84
C THR A 622 1.98 -18.35 12.35
N ARG A 623 2.15 -17.07 11.97
CA ARG A 623 2.21 -16.67 10.57
C ARG A 623 3.26 -17.46 9.77
N HIS A 624 4.43 -17.70 10.37
CA HIS A 624 5.55 -18.36 9.72
C HIS A 624 5.18 -19.78 9.25
N ASP A 625 4.37 -20.47 10.04
CA ASP A 625 4.01 -21.87 9.81
C ASP A 625 3.08 -22.04 8.59
N PHE A 626 2.36 -20.97 8.21
CA PHE A 626 1.55 -20.93 7.00
C PHE A 626 2.32 -20.43 5.77
N MET A 627 3.61 -20.11 5.89
CA MET A 627 4.38 -19.61 4.75
C MET A 627 4.74 -20.76 3.79
N PRO A 628 4.54 -20.58 2.47
CA PRO A 628 4.83 -21.62 1.47
C PRO A 628 6.26 -22.16 1.53
N GLN A 629 7.22 -21.26 1.78
CA GLN A 629 8.64 -21.59 1.89
C GLN A 629 8.91 -22.52 3.08
N TYR A 630 8.21 -22.30 4.19
CA TYR A 630 8.34 -23.11 5.39
C TYR A 630 7.78 -24.52 5.18
N ILE A 631 6.57 -24.59 4.63
CA ILE A 631 5.90 -25.86 4.30
C ILE A 631 6.74 -26.68 3.31
N ARG A 632 7.34 -26.03 2.30
CA ARG A 632 8.28 -26.66 1.35
C ARG A 632 9.53 -27.21 2.04
N GLY A 633 10.03 -26.53 3.07
CA GLY A 633 11.16 -26.98 3.86
C GLY A 633 10.87 -28.25 4.65
N LEU A 634 9.66 -28.36 5.22
CA LEU A 634 9.21 -29.54 5.96
C LEU A 634 8.83 -30.71 5.02
N TYR A 635 8.17 -30.40 3.90
CA TYR A 635 7.62 -31.38 2.97
C TYR A 635 7.99 -31.07 1.52
N PRO A 636 9.24 -31.35 1.09
CA PRO A 636 9.70 -31.02 -0.25
C PRO A 636 8.98 -31.80 -1.37
N ASN A 637 8.38 -32.96 -1.06
CA ASN A 637 7.78 -33.88 -2.04
C ASN A 637 6.26 -33.68 -2.24
N THR A 638 5.58 -32.87 -1.42
CA THR A 638 4.11 -32.73 -1.47
C THR A 638 3.63 -31.59 -2.37
N ILE A 639 4.54 -30.89 -3.05
CA ILE A 639 4.23 -29.70 -3.85
C ILE A 639 4.68 -29.95 -5.30
N PRO A 640 3.77 -30.02 -6.29
CA PRO A 640 4.18 -30.06 -7.69
C PRO A 640 4.93 -28.76 -8.04
N ARG A 641 6.03 -28.91 -8.79
CA ARG A 641 6.98 -27.84 -9.15
C ARG A 641 6.33 -26.68 -9.90
#